data_AF-A0A0W0XJD6-F1
#
_entry.id   AF-A0A0W0XJD6-F1
#
_cell.length_a   1.000
_cell.length_b   1.000
_cell.length_c   1.000
_cell.angle_alpha   90.00
_cell.angle_beta   90.00
_cell.angle_gamma   90.00
#
_symmetry.space_group_name_H-M   'P 1'
#
loop_
_entity.id
_entity.type
_entity.pdbx_description
1 polymer ?
#
loop_
_entity_poly.entity_id
_entity_poly.type
_entity_poly.pdbx_seq_one_letter_code
_entity_poly.pdbx_strand_id
1 'polypeptide(L)'
;MKLIEANKALRDLNRFIEENVAKLSLPKKHEPTHADRSDSPRKEPDEQQKAHAATVIQRVWRKRKVKQAIVESPYFTYLSLMDKGDEQYLLSHIMFGRHVAELNLSSKHRINNPYIHRGAFYHRDDDLSGDLLDKLLQEFRIDLKEQASHTFIPVTLLKNTPILEIYNHFFPHELPRIIRDENHSVGLLCLPKHGHNKAQIIRVLRAAGLIASPWEIAVNIQNKDEFVIPKKITLDDNLPKTSEELIESSIYDKLSFIARDLHHPTQKLAVCLQKILKNLPKNIKPEAIQRIACMIDMANTFYEYDYPKFAFSVYATIHEISLSLLERTEAEDLEQGFSDFLTESRHTLDKSLAIDSATMDKASFLACPAMSGTNAYMLAMKLALKMKTPSGEPPLVKVFKPSYFEFDYITKTTSSADADIFVLSAGPIVNPEGLTPGVDINKFVKRNIIEAKRTKPVTLIIDATTALYKNLHLDPEVQHLINTGKLSIIIHESHQKFGMIHADQAQYGRMLAICSKDQFDSDVIREMQEYSREDYAKHLDLRVGAYISSICGDTLEEIKEQHFSNGALLRNILTQTSLASRKVVEHRDMLSNLNELYFVTSTQKELRDASRGIIDQRDSFGHFSTALARVVDQIRLSPDASDDLDCLVQTAQIYLAHHFKPQDALKLLITYAKNDDHLAITEQVIVMALANNVLSSLPLINESDALSLLFTLNNLMKQCNELKGRQYYNNIAKFYFEFRQNIIDTYDIKKPREFFEVSKLLNDRNIPLTSKHLHLLSSNEFIRKILVEHHEQLSNHALLAIVDLAGETLTQDQIQLMIDNKEFCASVEKIHSAVNDILLNLKDNKSKHQSAVEHSKYYFIDCFKALETFHTALSKDSNSKNELIKNLNLAKDNYCRDVLGNDRSTSSKIARYILKGVVNFIAALTLGAVHYLHYKTTGHALFFANTNSQDKLEKLHHKMSNEITEDNSEDTKPKTR
;
A
#
# COMPACT_ATOMS: atom_id res chain seq x y z
N MET A 1 11.31 23.60 -0.24
CA MET A 1 12.28 22.50 -0.06
C MET A 1 13.24 22.37 -1.24
N LYS A 2 14.56 22.25 -0.99
CA LYS A 2 15.60 22.08 -2.04
C LYS A 2 15.35 20.90 -2.98
N LEU A 3 14.75 19.81 -2.48
CA LEU A 3 14.40 18.63 -3.27
C LEU A 3 13.41 18.96 -4.41
N ILE A 4 12.37 19.76 -4.15
CA ILE A 4 11.39 20.13 -5.20
C ILE A 4 12.07 20.96 -6.29
N GLU A 5 12.90 21.92 -5.88
CA GLU A 5 13.60 22.81 -6.81
C GLU A 5 14.66 22.08 -7.66
N ALA A 6 15.22 20.98 -7.14
CA ALA A 6 16.28 20.22 -7.78
C ALA A 6 15.85 19.53 -9.10
N ASN A 7 14.56 19.32 -9.35
CA ASN A 7 14.10 18.61 -10.54
C ASN A 7 12.80 19.19 -11.14
N LYS A 8 12.73 19.30 -12.48
CA LYS A 8 11.53 19.78 -13.18
C LYS A 8 10.29 18.91 -12.91
N ALA A 9 10.42 17.58 -12.91
CA ALA A 9 9.29 16.68 -12.67
C ALA A 9 8.71 16.85 -11.25
N LEU A 10 9.56 17.12 -10.25
CA LEU A 10 9.11 17.41 -8.89
C LEU A 10 8.38 18.75 -8.79
N ARG A 11 8.86 19.79 -9.49
CA ARG A 11 8.15 21.10 -9.58
C ARG A 11 6.80 20.97 -10.26
N ASP A 12 6.74 20.25 -11.38
CA ASP A 12 5.50 20.02 -12.11
C ASP A 12 4.48 19.26 -11.24
N LEU A 13 4.91 18.19 -10.58
CA LEU A 13 4.08 17.44 -9.63
C LEU A 13 3.59 18.32 -8.47
N ASN A 14 4.48 19.11 -7.87
CA ASN A 14 4.11 19.98 -6.74
C ASN A 14 3.03 20.99 -7.13
N ARG A 15 3.13 21.62 -8.30
CA ARG A 15 2.09 22.52 -8.81
C ARG A 15 0.74 21.81 -8.91
N PHE A 16 0.71 20.59 -9.45
CA PHE A 16 -0.53 19.83 -9.58
C PHE A 16 -1.12 19.42 -8.23
N ILE A 17 -0.27 19.08 -7.25
CA ILE A 17 -0.72 18.77 -5.89
C ILE A 17 -1.24 20.03 -5.19
N GLU A 18 -0.55 21.17 -5.30
CA GLU A 18 -0.96 22.46 -4.72
C GLU A 18 -2.36 22.88 -5.15
N GLU A 19 -2.68 22.77 -6.44
CA GLU A 19 -4.02 23.09 -6.98
C GLU A 19 -5.15 22.24 -6.36
N ASN A 20 -4.85 21.00 -5.97
CA ASN A 20 -5.82 20.09 -5.36
C ASN A 20 -5.86 20.25 -3.85
N VAL A 21 -4.71 20.36 -3.20
CA VAL A 21 -4.58 20.63 -1.76
C VAL A 21 -5.23 21.95 -1.38
N ALA A 22 -5.16 22.99 -2.20
CA ALA A 22 -5.83 24.27 -1.96
C ALA A 22 -7.37 24.15 -1.94
N LYS A 23 -7.94 23.10 -2.57
CA LYS A 23 -9.37 22.79 -2.55
C LYS A 23 -9.76 21.90 -1.37
N LEU A 24 -8.80 21.20 -0.79
CA LEU A 24 -9.02 20.47 0.45
C LEU A 24 -9.23 21.49 1.55
N SER A 25 -10.37 21.39 2.24
CA SER A 25 -10.60 22.11 3.49
C SER A 25 -9.70 21.49 4.57
N LEU A 26 -8.38 21.62 4.43
CA LEU A 26 -7.41 21.20 5.43
C LEU A 26 -7.41 22.27 6.51
N PRO A 27 -7.98 22.01 7.70
CA PRO A 27 -7.90 22.98 8.75
C PRO A 27 -6.47 23.04 9.28
N LYS A 28 -6.07 24.24 9.68
CA LYS A 28 -4.88 24.44 10.49
C LYS A 28 -5.12 23.72 11.82
N LYS A 29 -4.32 22.70 12.15
CA LYS A 29 -4.23 22.27 13.53
C LYS A 29 -3.84 23.50 14.34
N HIS A 30 -4.69 23.89 15.28
CA HIS A 30 -4.18 24.61 16.44
C HIS A 30 -3.15 23.67 17.05
N GLU A 31 -1.87 23.96 16.84
CA GLU A 31 -0.86 23.52 17.78
C GLU A 31 -1.44 23.84 19.17
N PRO A 32 -1.56 22.88 20.09
CA PRO A 32 -1.51 23.29 21.48
C PRO A 32 -0.19 24.04 21.54
N THR A 33 -0.26 25.38 21.65
CA THR A 33 0.90 26.22 21.90
C THR A 33 1.67 25.48 22.97
N HIS A 34 2.80 24.90 22.59
CA HIS A 34 3.80 24.48 23.53
C HIS A 34 4.26 25.81 24.12
N ALA A 35 3.50 26.31 25.09
CA ALA A 35 4.04 27.18 26.10
C ALA A 35 5.29 26.42 26.54
N ASP A 36 6.44 27.02 26.27
CA ASP A 36 7.72 26.60 26.80
C ASP A 36 7.46 26.13 28.22
N ARG A 37 7.44 24.80 28.40
CA ARG A 37 7.46 24.22 29.73
C ARG A 37 8.85 24.55 30.20
N SER A 38 8.97 25.72 30.84
CA SER A 38 10.04 26.01 31.77
C SER A 38 10.29 24.73 32.56
N ASP A 39 11.54 24.30 32.64
CA ASP A 39 12.02 23.17 33.44
C ASP A 39 11.71 23.40 34.94
N SER A 40 10.43 23.39 35.29
CA SER A 40 9.99 23.17 36.66
C SER A 40 10.24 21.70 36.95
N PRO A 41 10.94 21.35 38.04
CA PRO A 41 11.22 19.97 38.38
C PRO A 41 9.91 19.18 38.40
N ARG A 42 9.81 18.17 37.52
CA ARG A 42 8.67 17.26 37.48
C ARG A 42 8.51 16.65 38.87
N LYS A 43 7.45 17.04 39.59
CA LYS A 43 7.02 16.32 40.80
C LYS A 43 6.94 14.83 40.45
N GLU A 44 7.54 13.99 41.28
CA GLU A 44 7.39 12.55 41.10
C GLU A 44 5.90 12.19 41.06
N PRO A 45 5.46 11.38 40.08
CA PRO A 45 4.08 10.94 40.03
C PRO A 45 3.75 10.16 41.30
N ASP A 46 2.61 10.46 41.91
CA ASP A 46 2.13 9.75 43.09
C ASP A 46 1.86 8.26 42.77
N GLU A 47 1.66 7.43 43.80
CA GLU A 47 1.45 5.98 43.61
C GLU A 47 0.19 5.65 42.79
N GLN A 48 -0.87 6.47 42.88
CA GLN A 48 -2.08 6.28 42.08
C GLN A 48 -1.83 6.56 40.59
N GLN A 49 -1.06 7.60 40.27
CA GLN A 49 -0.64 7.91 38.90
C GLN A 49 0.28 6.84 38.33
N LYS A 50 1.21 6.30 39.14
CA LYS A 50 2.07 5.18 38.74
C LYS A 50 1.24 3.90 38.48
N ALA A 51 0.30 3.58 39.37
CA ALA A 51 -0.58 2.43 39.20
C ALA A 51 -1.47 2.58 37.95
N HIS A 52 -2.07 3.75 37.74
CA HIS A 52 -2.87 4.04 36.55
C HIS A 52 -2.05 3.94 35.25
N ALA A 53 -0.85 4.53 35.23
CA ALA A 53 0.05 4.44 34.08
C ALA A 53 0.46 2.98 33.80
N ALA A 54 0.76 2.19 34.84
CA ALA A 54 1.08 0.78 34.70
C ALA A 54 -0.09 -0.01 34.09
N THR A 55 -1.33 0.24 34.54
CA THR A 55 -2.54 -0.38 33.96
C THR A 55 -2.71 0.00 32.49
N VAL A 56 -2.53 1.27 32.13
CA VAL A 56 -2.62 1.73 30.72
C VAL A 56 -1.54 1.06 29.86
N ILE A 57 -0.29 1.02 30.33
CA ILE A 57 0.83 0.38 29.62
C ILE A 57 0.56 -1.12 29.43
N GLN A 58 0.12 -1.82 30.48
CA GLN A 58 -0.22 -3.24 30.41
C GLN A 58 -1.37 -3.50 29.42
N ARG A 59 -2.42 -2.67 29.44
CA ARG A 59 -3.54 -2.77 28.51
C ARG A 59 -3.07 -2.60 27.06
N VAL A 60 -2.28 -1.55 26.76
CA VAL A 60 -1.72 -1.32 25.42
C VAL A 60 -0.78 -2.46 24.99
N TRP A 61 0.01 -3.01 25.91
CA TRP A 61 0.90 -4.13 25.64
C TRP A 61 0.13 -5.41 25.29
N ARG A 62 -0.95 -5.74 26.01
CA ARG A 62 -1.83 -6.87 25.68
C ARG A 62 -2.45 -6.71 24.30
N LYS A 63 -2.99 -5.52 23.98
CA LYS A 63 -3.50 -5.21 22.63
C LYS A 63 -2.45 -5.38 21.55
N ARG A 64 -1.21 -4.95 21.82
CA ARG A 64 -0.07 -5.12 20.90
C ARG A 64 0.23 -6.60 20.65
N LYS A 65 0.08 -7.49 21.63
CA LYS A 65 0.27 -8.94 21.46
C LYS A 65 -0.78 -9.56 20.53
N VAL A 66 -2.05 -9.19 20.70
CA VAL A 66 -3.12 -9.64 19.80
C VAL A 66 -2.88 -9.11 18.39
N LYS A 67 -2.54 -7.82 18.25
CA LYS A 67 -2.16 -7.21 16.97
C LYS A 67 -1.02 -7.96 16.28
N GLN A 68 0.06 -8.27 17.00
CA GLN A 68 1.21 -8.97 16.44
C GLN A 68 0.80 -10.32 15.87
N ALA A 69 0.01 -11.09 16.61
CA ALA A 69 -0.45 -12.39 16.14
C ALA A 69 -1.40 -12.29 14.94
N ILE A 70 -2.33 -11.32 14.93
CA ILE A 70 -3.19 -11.06 13.77
C ILE A 70 -2.36 -10.67 12.55
N VAL A 71 -1.31 -9.85 12.69
CA VAL A 71 -0.44 -9.48 11.58
C VAL A 71 0.38 -10.67 11.07
N GLU A 72 0.85 -11.55 11.95
CA GLU A 72 1.63 -12.73 11.60
C GLU A 72 0.78 -13.82 10.93
N SER A 73 -0.42 -14.07 11.45
CA SER A 73 -1.35 -15.05 10.90
C SER A 73 -2.80 -14.67 11.24
N PRO A 74 -3.46 -13.85 10.41
CA PRO A 74 -4.82 -13.39 10.66
C PRO A 74 -5.80 -14.55 10.81
N TYR A 75 -5.72 -15.51 9.89
CA TYR A 75 -6.60 -16.69 9.82
C TYR A 75 -6.51 -17.57 11.08
N PHE A 76 -5.31 -18.06 11.41
CA PHE A 76 -5.16 -18.92 12.59
C PHE A 76 -5.41 -18.18 13.90
N THR A 77 -5.05 -16.89 13.96
CA THR A 77 -5.30 -16.08 15.14
C THR A 77 -6.79 -15.94 15.39
N TYR A 78 -7.58 -15.57 14.38
CA TYR A 78 -9.03 -15.43 14.54
C TYR A 78 -9.69 -16.73 14.99
N LEU A 79 -9.38 -17.86 14.33
CA LEU A 79 -9.93 -19.17 14.72
C LEU A 79 -9.53 -19.59 16.13
N SER A 80 -8.38 -19.14 16.63
CA SER A 80 -7.95 -19.40 18.01
C SER A 80 -8.81 -18.72 19.08
N LEU A 81 -9.57 -17.69 18.69
CA LEU A 81 -10.50 -16.96 19.55
C LEU A 81 -11.89 -17.60 19.63
N MET A 82 -12.14 -18.65 18.83
CA MET A 82 -13.40 -19.39 18.82
C MET A 82 -13.23 -20.73 19.55
N ASP A 83 -14.29 -21.19 20.21
CA ASP A 83 -14.32 -22.55 20.75
C ASP A 83 -14.46 -23.56 19.60
N LYS A 84 -13.68 -24.65 19.65
CA LYS A 84 -13.80 -25.75 18.67
C LYS A 84 -15.14 -26.48 18.80
N GLY A 85 -15.77 -26.42 19.97
CA GLY A 85 -17.10 -26.96 20.22
C GLY A 85 -18.22 -26.14 19.57
N ASP A 86 -17.97 -24.88 19.20
CA ASP A 86 -18.97 -23.99 18.60
C ASP A 86 -19.37 -24.50 17.20
N GLU A 87 -20.68 -24.52 16.93
CA GLU A 87 -21.23 -24.89 15.62
C GLU A 87 -20.74 -23.92 14.52
N GLN A 88 -20.50 -22.66 14.89
CA GLN A 88 -19.98 -21.63 13.98
C GLN A 88 -18.48 -21.79 13.64
N TYR A 89 -17.75 -22.66 14.36
CA TYR A 89 -16.32 -22.87 14.14
C TYR A 89 -16.03 -23.39 12.74
N LEU A 90 -16.81 -24.37 12.26
CA LEU A 90 -16.62 -24.95 10.92
C LEU A 90 -16.81 -23.90 9.83
N LEU A 91 -17.87 -23.08 9.94
CA LEU A 91 -18.17 -22.03 8.99
C LEU A 91 -17.07 -20.96 8.98
N SER A 92 -16.60 -20.55 10.16
CA SER A 92 -15.48 -19.61 10.25
C SER A 92 -14.19 -20.19 9.70
N HIS A 93 -13.93 -21.48 9.94
CA HIS A 93 -12.78 -22.18 9.39
C HIS A 93 -12.82 -22.19 7.86
N ILE A 94 -14.00 -22.37 7.25
CA ILE A 94 -14.14 -22.32 5.80
C ILE A 94 -14.05 -20.87 5.28
N MET A 95 -14.74 -19.93 5.92
CA MET A 95 -15.07 -18.61 5.34
C MET A 95 -14.14 -17.47 5.75
N PHE A 96 -13.54 -17.51 6.94
CA PHE A 96 -12.75 -16.37 7.41
C PHE A 96 -11.50 -16.17 6.55
N GLY A 97 -11.23 -14.93 6.15
CA GLY A 97 -10.12 -14.57 5.28
C GLY A 97 -10.32 -14.91 3.81
N ARG A 98 -11.54 -15.26 3.37
CA ARG A 98 -11.89 -15.32 1.94
C ARG A 98 -12.27 -13.92 1.45
N HIS A 99 -11.31 -13.16 0.94
CA HIS A 99 -11.55 -11.94 0.16
C HIS A 99 -10.89 -12.00 -1.23
N VAL A 100 -11.12 -11.00 -2.09
CA VAL A 100 -10.56 -11.00 -3.46
C VAL A 100 -9.05 -10.77 -3.45
N ALA A 101 -8.52 -10.15 -2.39
CA ALA A 101 -7.07 -9.94 -2.30
C ALA A 101 -6.27 -11.26 -2.11
N GLU A 102 -6.90 -12.38 -1.73
CA GLU A 102 -6.24 -13.69 -1.55
C GLU A 102 -5.90 -14.39 -2.85
N LEU A 103 -6.64 -14.06 -3.92
CA LEU A 103 -6.49 -14.70 -5.22
C LEU A 103 -5.17 -14.33 -5.88
N ASN A 104 -4.55 -13.23 -5.45
CA ASN A 104 -3.22 -12.83 -5.87
C ASN A 104 -2.16 -13.20 -4.84
N LEU A 105 -1.30 -14.18 -5.17
CA LEU A 105 -0.20 -14.64 -4.31
C LEU A 105 0.75 -13.52 -3.87
N SER A 106 0.85 -12.42 -4.62
CA SER A 106 1.73 -11.29 -4.30
C SER A 106 1.06 -10.17 -3.48
N SER A 107 -0.23 -10.29 -3.14
CA SER A 107 -0.93 -9.28 -2.34
C SER A 107 -0.35 -9.17 -0.94
N LYS A 108 -0.05 -7.93 -0.50
CA LYS A 108 0.48 -7.64 0.85
C LYS A 108 -0.57 -7.82 1.96
N HIS A 109 -1.84 -7.88 1.59
CA HIS A 109 -2.98 -7.99 2.49
C HIS A 109 -3.57 -9.41 2.52
N ARG A 110 -2.92 -10.38 1.85
CA ARG A 110 -3.40 -11.75 1.71
C ARG A 110 -3.48 -12.49 3.04
N ILE A 111 -4.63 -13.11 3.30
CA ILE A 111 -4.88 -14.03 4.40
C ILE A 111 -4.82 -15.46 3.86
N ASN A 112 -3.87 -16.25 4.34
CA ASN A 112 -3.72 -17.64 3.87
C ASN A 112 -4.79 -18.56 4.48
N ASN A 113 -5.99 -18.59 3.87
CA ASN A 113 -7.02 -19.59 4.15
C ASN A 113 -6.77 -20.86 3.29
N PRO A 114 -6.68 -22.06 3.90
CA PRO A 114 -6.36 -23.30 3.21
C PRO A 114 -7.43 -23.75 2.20
N TYR A 115 -8.68 -23.31 2.35
CA TYR A 115 -9.76 -23.66 1.43
C TYR A 115 -9.79 -22.78 0.16
N ILE A 116 -8.86 -21.83 0.02
CA ILE A 116 -8.68 -21.05 -1.21
C ILE A 116 -7.56 -21.71 -2.03
N HIS A 117 -7.95 -22.46 -3.06
CA HIS A 117 -6.99 -23.13 -3.94
C HIS A 117 -6.31 -22.15 -4.91
N ARG A 118 -5.18 -22.55 -5.52
CA ARG A 118 -4.37 -21.66 -6.36
C ARG A 118 -5.04 -21.18 -7.66
N GLY A 119 -6.07 -21.88 -8.12
CA GLY A 119 -6.83 -21.52 -9.32
C GLY A 119 -8.01 -20.59 -9.05
N ALA A 120 -8.48 -20.52 -7.80
CA ALA A 120 -9.74 -19.85 -7.45
C ALA A 120 -9.84 -18.47 -8.11
N PHE A 121 -10.89 -18.30 -8.90
CA PHE A 121 -11.09 -17.10 -9.71
C PHE A 121 -12.33 -16.37 -9.22
N TYR A 122 -12.16 -15.12 -8.78
CA TYR A 122 -13.26 -14.21 -8.41
C TYR A 122 -14.10 -14.70 -7.20
N HIS A 123 -15.17 -13.96 -6.82
CA HIS A 123 -15.95 -14.19 -5.58
C HIS A 123 -16.67 -15.56 -5.53
N ARG A 124 -16.78 -16.25 -6.67
CA ARG A 124 -17.35 -17.59 -6.83
C ARG A 124 -16.17 -18.51 -7.03
N ASP A 125 -16.20 -19.74 -6.51
CA ASP A 125 -15.20 -20.71 -6.94
C ASP A 125 -15.53 -21.17 -8.37
N ASP A 126 -15.35 -20.24 -9.32
CA ASP A 126 -15.74 -20.40 -10.71
C ASP A 126 -14.89 -21.48 -11.38
N ASP A 127 -13.74 -21.82 -10.82
CA ASP A 127 -12.92 -22.95 -11.26
C ASP A 127 -13.56 -24.31 -10.95
N LEU A 128 -14.59 -24.34 -10.08
CA LEU A 128 -15.39 -25.53 -9.76
C LEU A 128 -14.50 -26.68 -9.29
N SER A 129 -13.59 -26.39 -8.34
CA SER A 129 -12.60 -27.34 -7.86
C SER A 129 -12.15 -27.04 -6.43
N GLY A 130 -11.43 -27.97 -5.81
CA GLY A 130 -10.82 -27.81 -4.50
C GLY A 130 -11.67 -28.32 -3.34
N ASP A 131 -11.07 -28.31 -2.14
CA ASP A 131 -11.58 -29.00 -0.95
C ASP A 131 -13.01 -28.60 -0.56
N LEU A 132 -13.40 -27.34 -0.82
CA LEU A 132 -14.75 -26.86 -0.52
C LEU A 132 -15.81 -27.58 -1.37
N LEU A 133 -15.57 -27.74 -2.67
CA LEU A 133 -16.47 -28.45 -3.57
C LEU A 133 -16.47 -29.94 -3.25
N ASP A 134 -15.30 -30.54 -3.01
CA ASP A 134 -15.19 -31.97 -2.72
C ASP A 134 -16.00 -32.36 -1.48
N LYS A 135 -16.00 -31.53 -0.44
CA LYS A 135 -16.85 -31.71 0.74
C LYS A 135 -18.33 -31.61 0.41
N LEU A 136 -18.74 -30.61 -0.37
CA LEU A 136 -20.13 -30.50 -0.80
C LEU A 136 -20.57 -31.76 -1.58
N LEU A 137 -19.74 -32.28 -2.48
CA LEU A 137 -20.05 -33.51 -3.22
C LEU A 137 -20.21 -34.73 -2.30
N GLN A 138 -19.49 -34.78 -1.19
CA GLN A 138 -19.66 -35.83 -0.17
C GLN A 138 -21.00 -35.70 0.56
N GLU A 139 -21.44 -34.47 0.90
CA GLU A 139 -22.77 -34.23 1.51
C GLU A 139 -23.90 -34.70 0.58
N PHE A 140 -23.77 -34.45 -0.73
CA PHE A 140 -24.69 -34.97 -1.75
C PHE A 140 -24.48 -36.46 -2.10
N ARG A 141 -23.55 -37.15 -1.43
CA ARG A 141 -23.24 -38.58 -1.61
C ARG A 141 -22.89 -38.95 -3.05
N ILE A 142 -22.19 -38.06 -3.75
CA ILE A 142 -21.76 -38.29 -5.14
C ILE A 142 -20.58 -39.25 -5.18
N ASP A 143 -20.74 -40.40 -5.84
CA ASP A 143 -19.69 -41.41 -5.92
C ASP A 143 -18.53 -41.01 -6.87
N LEU A 144 -17.38 -41.68 -6.70
CA LEU A 144 -16.17 -41.39 -7.48
C LEU A 144 -16.33 -41.68 -8.98
N LYS A 145 -17.23 -42.57 -9.39
CA LYS A 145 -17.46 -42.90 -10.82
C LYS A 145 -18.22 -41.77 -11.51
N GLU A 146 -19.21 -41.19 -10.83
CA GLU A 146 -19.90 -40.00 -11.31
C GLU A 146 -18.94 -38.81 -11.38
N GLN A 147 -18.12 -38.58 -10.35
CA GLN A 147 -17.09 -37.54 -10.37
C GLN A 147 -16.06 -37.73 -11.49
N ALA A 148 -15.76 -38.97 -11.88
CA ALA A 148 -14.86 -39.25 -13.00
C ALA A 148 -15.46 -38.85 -14.36
N SER A 149 -16.79 -38.99 -14.53
CA SER A 149 -17.49 -38.81 -15.81
C SER A 149 -18.16 -37.44 -15.98
N HIS A 150 -18.50 -36.76 -14.89
CA HIS A 150 -19.24 -35.50 -14.89
C HIS A 150 -18.48 -34.37 -14.17
N THR A 151 -18.85 -33.15 -14.51
CA THR A 151 -18.51 -31.93 -13.77
C THR A 151 -19.76 -31.48 -13.03
N PHE A 152 -19.61 -31.25 -11.73
CA PHE A 152 -20.67 -30.80 -10.85
C PHE A 152 -20.52 -29.31 -10.59
N ILE A 153 -21.61 -28.57 -10.78
CA ILE A 153 -21.64 -27.12 -10.59
C ILE A 153 -22.62 -26.83 -9.46
N PRO A 154 -22.16 -26.28 -8.32
CA PRO A 154 -23.06 -25.85 -7.27
C PRO A 154 -23.84 -24.61 -7.72
N VAL A 155 -25.16 -24.71 -7.67
CA VAL A 155 -26.09 -23.65 -8.09
C VAL A 155 -27.02 -23.30 -6.95
N THR A 156 -27.26 -22.01 -6.73
CA THR A 156 -28.21 -21.54 -5.71
C THR A 156 -29.64 -21.83 -6.18
N LEU A 157 -30.47 -22.40 -5.29
CA LEU A 157 -31.85 -22.78 -5.61
C LEU A 157 -32.82 -21.64 -5.26
N LEU A 158 -32.98 -20.71 -6.20
CA LEU A 158 -33.84 -19.52 -6.06
C LEU A 158 -35.26 -19.76 -6.61
N LYS A 159 -36.25 -19.13 -5.98
CA LYS A 159 -37.65 -19.07 -6.41
C LYS A 159 -37.85 -18.04 -7.52
N ASN A 160 -37.24 -16.87 -7.38
CA ASN A 160 -37.40 -15.82 -8.39
C ASN A 160 -36.62 -16.08 -9.68
N THR A 161 -35.44 -16.69 -9.61
CA THR A 161 -34.67 -17.09 -10.80
C THR A 161 -34.37 -18.59 -10.77
N PRO A 162 -35.36 -19.46 -10.98
CA PRO A 162 -35.15 -20.90 -10.96
C PRO A 162 -34.16 -21.32 -12.04
N ILE A 163 -33.15 -22.09 -11.65
CA ILE A 163 -32.10 -22.59 -12.54
C ILE A 163 -32.66 -23.31 -13.78
N LEU A 164 -33.78 -24.04 -13.64
CA LEU A 164 -34.40 -24.77 -14.76
C LEU A 164 -35.01 -23.83 -15.80
N GLU A 165 -35.61 -22.71 -15.38
CA GLU A 165 -36.15 -21.71 -16.31
C GLU A 165 -35.02 -21.13 -17.17
N ILE A 166 -33.91 -20.77 -16.52
CA ILE A 166 -32.75 -20.18 -17.19
C ILE A 166 -32.08 -21.21 -18.10
N TYR A 167 -31.88 -22.45 -17.64
CA TYR A 167 -31.30 -23.50 -18.46
C TYR A 167 -32.15 -23.77 -19.71
N ASN A 168 -33.46 -23.96 -19.55
CA ASN A 168 -34.36 -24.25 -20.68
C ASN A 168 -34.46 -23.08 -21.67
N HIS A 169 -34.30 -21.84 -21.20
CA HIS A 169 -34.28 -20.67 -22.07
C HIS A 169 -33.06 -20.65 -23.01
N PHE A 170 -31.87 -20.92 -22.47
CA PHE A 170 -30.62 -20.86 -23.25
C PHE A 170 -30.27 -22.18 -23.95
N PHE A 171 -30.74 -23.31 -23.44
CA PHE A 171 -30.43 -24.67 -23.92
C PHE A 171 -31.71 -25.53 -24.07
N PRO A 172 -32.69 -25.12 -24.88
CA PRO A 172 -34.02 -25.77 -24.95
C PRO A 172 -34.01 -27.22 -25.47
N HIS A 173 -32.90 -27.65 -26.09
CA HIS A 173 -32.74 -28.99 -26.65
C HIS A 173 -31.92 -29.93 -25.75
N GLU A 174 -31.48 -29.45 -24.59
CA GLU A 174 -30.73 -30.23 -23.62
C GLU A 174 -31.57 -30.44 -22.36
N LEU A 175 -31.55 -31.66 -21.83
CA LEU A 175 -32.22 -31.97 -20.56
C LEU A 175 -31.24 -31.75 -19.40
N PRO A 176 -31.46 -30.75 -18.53
CA PRO A 176 -30.60 -30.53 -17.38
C PRO A 176 -30.79 -31.63 -16.33
N ARG A 177 -29.69 -32.25 -15.89
CA ARG A 177 -29.68 -33.10 -14.67
C ARG A 177 -29.25 -32.25 -13.48
N ILE A 178 -30.18 -31.94 -12.58
CA ILE A 178 -29.90 -31.21 -11.34
C ILE A 178 -30.22 -32.11 -10.15
N ILE A 179 -29.23 -32.36 -9.31
CA ILE A 179 -29.40 -33.07 -8.04
C ILE A 179 -29.81 -32.04 -6.98
N ARG A 180 -30.90 -32.30 -6.28
CA ARG A 180 -31.45 -31.45 -5.22
C ARG A 180 -31.69 -32.28 -3.98
N ASP A 181 -31.59 -31.63 -2.83
CA ASP A 181 -31.90 -32.18 -1.52
C ASP A 181 -32.68 -31.10 -0.75
N GLU A 182 -33.72 -31.49 -0.03
CA GLU A 182 -34.57 -30.57 0.73
C GLU A 182 -33.83 -29.92 1.90
N ASN A 183 -32.78 -30.57 2.41
CA ASN A 183 -31.94 -30.04 3.48
C ASN A 183 -30.94 -29.00 3.01
N HIS A 184 -30.82 -28.79 1.69
CA HIS A 184 -29.80 -27.94 1.11
C HIS A 184 -30.39 -26.70 0.40
N SER A 185 -29.77 -25.54 0.59
CA SER A 185 -30.11 -24.31 -0.13
C SER A 185 -29.53 -24.26 -1.54
N VAL A 186 -28.56 -25.15 -1.83
CA VAL A 186 -27.90 -25.29 -3.12
C VAL A 186 -28.29 -26.63 -3.78
N GLY A 187 -28.11 -26.72 -5.09
CA GLY A 187 -28.19 -27.97 -5.85
C GLY A 187 -26.96 -28.17 -6.72
N LEU A 188 -26.82 -29.35 -7.32
CA LEU A 188 -25.70 -29.69 -8.20
C LEU A 188 -26.18 -29.90 -9.64
N LEU A 189 -25.82 -28.98 -10.54
CA LEU A 189 -25.99 -29.20 -11.97
C LEU A 189 -24.89 -30.15 -12.48
N CYS A 190 -25.31 -31.24 -13.12
CA CYS A 190 -24.43 -32.30 -13.60
C CYS A 190 -24.20 -32.15 -15.11
N LEU A 191 -22.96 -31.89 -15.52
CA LEU A 191 -22.58 -31.78 -16.93
C LEU A 191 -21.59 -32.89 -17.31
N PRO A 192 -21.79 -33.62 -18.42
CA PRO A 192 -20.78 -34.57 -18.91
C PRO A 192 -19.45 -33.87 -19.19
N LYS A 193 -18.31 -34.45 -18.74
CA LYS A 193 -16.99 -33.80 -18.91
C LYS A 193 -16.62 -33.54 -20.37
N HIS A 194 -17.09 -34.40 -21.27
CA HIS A 194 -16.85 -34.32 -22.73
C HIS A 194 -18.05 -33.74 -23.51
N GLY A 195 -19.01 -33.11 -22.84
CA GLY A 195 -20.17 -32.50 -23.50
C GLY A 195 -19.79 -31.26 -24.33
N HIS A 196 -20.30 -31.17 -25.56
CA HIS A 196 -19.95 -30.10 -26.51
C HIS A 196 -20.29 -28.68 -25.99
N ASN A 197 -21.38 -28.53 -25.22
CA ASN A 197 -21.86 -27.22 -24.75
C ASN A 197 -21.46 -26.87 -23.30
N LYS A 198 -20.67 -27.72 -22.62
CA LYS A 198 -20.30 -27.54 -21.22
C LYS A 198 -19.75 -26.13 -20.91
N ALA A 199 -18.80 -25.66 -21.72
CA ALA A 199 -18.17 -24.36 -21.51
C ALA A 199 -19.16 -23.19 -21.68
N GLN A 200 -20.10 -23.31 -22.63
CA GLN A 200 -21.12 -22.32 -22.86
C GLN A 200 -22.15 -22.29 -21.73
N ILE A 201 -22.57 -23.45 -21.23
CA ILE A 201 -23.48 -23.56 -20.07
C ILE A 201 -22.87 -22.89 -18.85
N ILE A 202 -21.62 -23.24 -18.49
CA ILE A 202 -20.91 -22.62 -17.36
C ILE A 202 -20.86 -21.10 -17.52
N ARG A 203 -20.53 -20.61 -18.72
CA ARG A 203 -20.46 -19.18 -19.01
C ARG A 203 -21.81 -18.46 -18.81
N VAL A 204 -22.91 -19.07 -19.26
CA VAL A 204 -24.27 -18.52 -19.07
C VAL A 204 -24.64 -18.49 -17.59
N LEU A 205 -24.36 -19.55 -16.83
CA LEU A 205 -24.66 -19.61 -15.40
C LEU A 205 -23.86 -18.60 -14.58
N ARG A 206 -22.59 -18.39 -14.93
CA ARG A 206 -21.76 -17.32 -14.38
C ARG A 206 -22.40 -15.96 -14.64
N ALA A 207 -22.71 -15.66 -15.91
CA ALA A 207 -23.33 -14.40 -16.33
C ALA A 207 -24.75 -14.19 -15.77
N ALA A 208 -25.47 -15.26 -15.44
CA ALA A 208 -26.81 -15.19 -14.82
C ALA A 208 -26.76 -15.02 -13.30
N GLY A 209 -25.58 -15.09 -12.68
CA GLY A 209 -25.49 -14.90 -11.24
C GLY A 209 -25.85 -16.14 -10.40
N LEU A 210 -25.90 -17.35 -10.95
CA LEU A 210 -26.51 -18.53 -10.29
C LEU A 210 -25.55 -19.54 -9.65
N ILE A 211 -24.25 -19.47 -9.95
CA ILE A 211 -23.27 -20.33 -9.28
C ILE A 211 -23.21 -19.93 -7.81
N ALA A 212 -23.34 -20.92 -6.93
CA ALA A 212 -23.40 -20.69 -5.49
C ALA A 212 -22.11 -20.02 -4.99
N SER A 213 -22.27 -19.07 -4.06
CA SER A 213 -21.14 -18.43 -3.40
C SER A 213 -20.46 -19.39 -2.42
N PRO A 214 -19.23 -19.10 -1.98
CA PRO A 214 -18.58 -19.87 -0.92
C PRO A 214 -19.41 -19.95 0.37
N TRP A 215 -20.16 -18.90 0.76
CA TRP A 215 -21.05 -18.98 1.92
C TRP A 215 -22.18 -19.97 1.70
N GLU A 216 -22.86 -19.87 0.56
CA GLU A 216 -23.95 -20.79 0.24
C GLU A 216 -23.43 -22.23 0.16
N ILE A 217 -22.20 -22.47 -0.30
CA ILE A 217 -21.62 -23.81 -0.23
C ILE A 217 -21.29 -24.21 1.23
N ALA A 218 -20.66 -23.32 2.00
CA ALA A 218 -20.19 -23.60 3.35
C ALA A 218 -21.34 -23.92 4.33
N VAL A 219 -22.46 -23.20 4.24
CA VAL A 219 -23.67 -23.44 5.07
C VAL A 219 -24.26 -24.83 4.81
N ASN A 220 -23.96 -25.43 3.67
CA ASN A 220 -24.45 -26.73 3.24
C ASN A 220 -23.45 -27.87 3.53
N ILE A 221 -22.39 -27.63 4.30
CA ILE A 221 -21.41 -28.64 4.71
C ILE A 221 -21.49 -28.87 6.21
N GLN A 222 -21.61 -30.14 6.62
CA GLN A 222 -21.74 -30.55 8.02
C GLN A 222 -20.48 -31.24 8.54
N ASN A 223 -19.66 -31.82 7.66
CA ASN A 223 -18.44 -32.53 8.04
C ASN A 223 -17.35 -31.61 8.62
N LYS A 224 -16.97 -31.89 9.88
CA LYS A 224 -15.91 -31.18 10.60
C LYS A 224 -14.54 -31.83 10.32
N ASP A 225 -13.57 -31.04 9.84
CA ASP A 225 -12.17 -31.48 9.79
C ASP A 225 -11.51 -31.37 11.17
N GLU A 226 -10.63 -32.31 11.49
CA GLU A 226 -9.70 -32.14 12.59
C GLU A 226 -8.62 -31.10 12.21
N PHE A 227 -8.73 -29.91 12.78
CA PHE A 227 -7.76 -28.83 12.57
C PHE A 227 -6.98 -28.49 13.85
N VAL A 228 -5.66 -28.33 13.72
CA VAL A 228 -4.75 -27.97 14.82
C VAL A 228 -4.39 -26.50 14.76
N ILE A 229 -4.77 -25.76 15.80
CA ILE A 229 -4.43 -24.34 15.96
C ILE A 229 -3.00 -24.24 16.53
N PRO A 230 -2.05 -23.60 15.84
CA PRO A 230 -0.64 -23.58 16.27
C PRO A 230 -0.40 -22.90 17.62
N LYS A 231 -1.21 -21.89 17.96
CA LYS A 231 -1.07 -21.08 19.17
C LYS A 231 -2.40 -20.45 19.56
N LYS A 232 -2.83 -20.62 20.82
CA LYS A 232 -4.05 -20.01 21.35
C LYS A 232 -3.78 -18.58 21.83
N ILE A 233 -4.70 -17.67 21.55
CA ILE A 233 -4.73 -16.32 22.14
C ILE A 233 -5.90 -16.23 23.09
N THR A 234 -5.67 -15.67 24.27
CA THR A 234 -6.73 -15.39 25.24
C THR A 234 -7.12 -13.92 25.12
N LEU A 235 -8.41 -13.65 24.99
CA LEU A 235 -8.95 -12.29 25.04
C LEU A 235 -8.93 -11.75 26.47
N ASP A 236 -9.00 -10.42 26.62
CA ASP A 236 -9.16 -9.82 27.94
C ASP A 236 -10.59 -10.07 28.43
N ASP A 237 -10.74 -10.69 29.60
CA ASP A 237 -12.05 -11.04 30.17
C ASP A 237 -12.93 -9.81 30.46
N ASN A 238 -12.33 -8.62 30.51
CA ASN A 238 -13.01 -7.34 30.72
C ASN A 238 -13.53 -6.70 29.41
N LEU A 239 -13.36 -7.34 28.26
CA LEU A 239 -14.01 -6.86 27.03
C LEU A 239 -15.54 -6.99 27.15
N PRO A 240 -16.30 -6.02 26.59
CA PRO A 240 -17.77 -6.05 26.59
C PRO A 240 -18.32 -7.39 26.09
N LYS A 241 -19.36 -7.88 26.77
CA LYS A 241 -20.04 -9.15 26.48
C LYS A 241 -21.46 -8.96 26.01
N THR A 242 -22.04 -7.78 26.20
CA THR A 242 -23.38 -7.43 25.67
C THR A 242 -23.29 -6.24 24.72
N SER A 243 -24.32 -6.08 23.88
CA SER A 243 -24.43 -4.93 22.97
C SER A 243 -24.46 -3.62 23.76
N GLU A 244 -25.17 -3.60 24.89
CA GLU A 244 -25.28 -2.45 25.78
C GLU A 244 -23.92 -2.09 26.37
N GLU A 245 -23.20 -3.06 26.93
CA GLU A 245 -21.84 -2.87 27.46
C GLU A 245 -20.88 -2.35 26.38
N LEU A 246 -21.01 -2.83 25.14
CA LEU A 246 -20.16 -2.39 24.04
C LEU A 246 -20.42 -0.92 23.71
N ILE A 247 -21.69 -0.52 23.61
CA ILE A 247 -22.08 0.87 23.32
C ILE A 247 -21.68 1.83 24.45
N GLU A 248 -21.74 1.40 25.71
CA GLU A 248 -21.34 2.19 26.88
C GLU A 248 -19.81 2.22 27.10
N SER A 249 -19.05 1.46 26.33
CA SER A 249 -17.60 1.32 26.53
C SER A 249 -16.77 2.46 25.92
N SER A 250 -15.58 2.69 26.51
CA SER A 250 -14.54 3.55 25.93
C SER A 250 -14.10 3.17 24.50
N ILE A 251 -14.33 1.92 24.09
CA ILE A 251 -14.04 1.46 22.73
C ILE A 251 -15.00 2.13 21.75
N TYR A 252 -16.29 2.16 22.08
CA TYR A 252 -17.32 2.82 21.26
C TYR A 252 -17.17 4.35 21.27
N ASP A 253 -16.79 4.95 22.39
CA ASP A 253 -16.52 6.39 22.47
C ASP A 253 -15.41 6.81 21.50
N LYS A 254 -14.31 6.05 21.47
CA LYS A 254 -13.19 6.32 20.56
C LYS A 254 -13.59 6.08 19.09
N LEU A 255 -14.38 5.06 18.79
CA LEU A 255 -14.93 4.84 17.44
C LEU A 255 -15.82 6.03 17.03
N SER A 256 -16.66 6.51 17.95
CA SER A 256 -17.56 7.66 17.73
C SER A 256 -16.79 8.96 17.51
N PHE A 257 -15.64 9.14 18.16
CA PHE A 257 -14.73 10.25 17.87
C PHE A 257 -14.22 10.19 16.43
N ILE A 258 -13.71 9.03 15.99
CA ILE A 258 -13.21 8.83 14.62
C ILE A 258 -14.32 9.06 13.59
N ALA A 259 -15.54 8.58 13.87
CA ALA A 259 -16.70 8.73 12.99
C ALA A 259 -17.17 10.19 12.80
N ARG A 260 -16.89 11.08 13.76
CA ARG A 260 -17.26 12.51 13.70
C ARG A 260 -16.17 13.39 13.13
N ASP A 261 -14.93 12.91 13.14
CA ASP A 261 -13.78 13.69 12.78
C ASP A 261 -13.33 13.40 11.33
N LEU A 262 -13.58 14.38 10.44
CA LEU A 262 -13.25 14.32 9.01
C LEU A 262 -11.74 14.21 8.73
N HIS A 263 -10.87 14.36 9.72
CA HIS A 263 -9.42 14.20 9.54
C HIS A 263 -8.99 12.74 9.43
N HIS A 264 -9.84 11.80 9.86
CA HIS A 264 -9.52 10.40 9.75
C HIS A 264 -9.89 9.88 8.35
N PRO A 265 -8.95 9.30 7.59
CA PRO A 265 -9.29 8.65 6.32
C PRO A 265 -10.30 7.51 6.51
N THR A 266 -10.38 6.96 7.72
CA THR A 266 -11.28 5.87 8.10
C THR A 266 -12.67 6.33 8.56
N GLN A 267 -12.95 7.65 8.56
CA GLN A 267 -14.16 8.24 9.15
C GLN A 267 -15.46 7.58 8.66
N LYS A 268 -15.61 7.39 7.34
CA LYS A 268 -16.82 6.77 6.76
C LYS A 268 -17.00 5.31 7.18
N LEU A 269 -15.90 4.55 7.26
CA LEU A 269 -15.91 3.18 7.80
C LEU A 269 -16.32 3.16 9.28
N ALA A 270 -15.84 4.13 10.06
CA ALA A 270 -16.20 4.27 11.47
C ALA A 270 -17.69 4.63 11.65
N VAL A 271 -18.25 5.50 10.80
CA VAL A 271 -19.71 5.79 10.79
C VAL A 271 -20.52 4.53 10.51
N CYS A 272 -20.14 3.75 9.49
CA CYS A 272 -20.79 2.49 9.18
C CYS A 272 -20.76 1.53 10.36
N LEU A 273 -19.58 1.33 10.95
CA LEU A 273 -19.40 0.47 12.11
C LEU A 273 -20.24 0.95 13.29
N GLN A 274 -20.29 2.26 13.54
CA GLN A 274 -21.13 2.83 14.59
C GLN A 274 -22.63 2.50 14.40
N LYS A 275 -23.13 2.61 13.16
CA LYS A 275 -24.53 2.26 12.82
C LYS A 275 -24.79 0.76 12.99
N ILE A 276 -23.85 -0.08 12.56
CA ILE A 276 -23.92 -1.54 12.72
C ILE A 276 -23.95 -1.94 14.20
N LEU A 277 -23.07 -1.39 15.03
CA LEU A 277 -23.00 -1.73 16.45
C LEU A 277 -24.26 -1.35 17.22
N LYS A 278 -24.93 -0.27 16.82
CA LYS A 278 -26.23 0.12 17.38
C LYS A 278 -27.38 -0.82 16.99
N ASN A 279 -27.20 -1.60 15.93
CA ASN A 279 -28.23 -2.46 15.33
C ASN A 279 -27.75 -3.92 15.24
N LEU A 280 -26.90 -4.37 16.17
CA LEU A 280 -26.44 -5.77 16.18
C LEU A 280 -27.62 -6.74 16.25
N PRO A 281 -27.49 -7.94 15.65
CA PRO A 281 -28.50 -8.99 15.82
C PRO A 281 -28.77 -9.28 17.31
N LYS A 282 -30.05 -9.34 17.70
CA LYS A 282 -30.49 -9.52 19.10
C LYS A 282 -29.91 -10.77 19.77
N ASN A 283 -29.71 -11.83 19.00
CA ASN A 283 -29.26 -13.14 19.50
C ASN A 283 -27.75 -13.37 19.33
N ILE A 284 -26.96 -12.31 19.11
CA ILE A 284 -25.50 -12.45 18.98
C ILE A 284 -24.89 -12.97 20.29
N LYS A 285 -24.02 -13.98 20.19
CA LYS A 285 -23.38 -14.62 21.35
C LYS A 285 -22.42 -13.65 22.07
N PRO A 286 -22.29 -13.71 23.40
CA PRO A 286 -21.37 -12.88 24.16
C PRO A 286 -19.91 -12.95 23.69
N GLU A 287 -19.44 -14.15 23.33
CA GLU A 287 -18.08 -14.38 22.83
C GLU A 287 -17.84 -13.69 21.48
N ALA A 288 -18.88 -13.61 20.63
CA ALA A 288 -18.82 -12.86 19.38
C ALA A 288 -18.73 -11.35 19.65
N ILE A 289 -19.49 -10.82 20.62
CA ILE A 289 -19.39 -9.42 21.03
C ILE A 289 -17.96 -9.11 21.53
N GLN A 290 -17.35 -9.99 22.32
CA GLN A 290 -15.97 -9.80 22.77
C GLN A 290 -14.97 -9.78 21.62
N ARG A 291 -15.13 -10.65 20.61
CA ARG A 291 -14.29 -10.65 19.39
C ARG A 291 -14.49 -9.36 18.59
N ILE A 292 -15.73 -8.91 18.40
CA ILE A 292 -16.06 -7.61 17.79
C ILE A 292 -15.37 -6.47 18.54
N ALA A 293 -15.53 -6.42 19.88
CA ALA A 293 -14.93 -5.40 20.72
C ALA A 293 -13.40 -5.37 20.60
N CYS A 294 -12.75 -6.54 20.57
CA CYS A 294 -11.31 -6.67 20.36
C CYS A 294 -10.88 -6.07 19.01
N MET A 295 -11.60 -6.40 17.92
CA MET A 295 -11.27 -5.92 16.56
C MET A 295 -11.45 -4.40 16.42
N ILE A 296 -12.49 -3.84 17.04
CA ILE A 296 -12.72 -2.38 17.08
C ILE A 296 -11.65 -1.70 17.93
N ASP A 297 -11.33 -2.24 19.09
CA ASP A 297 -10.32 -1.64 19.97
C ASP A 297 -8.93 -1.64 19.30
N MET A 298 -8.61 -2.69 18.56
CA MET A 298 -7.42 -2.72 17.70
C MET A 298 -7.46 -1.67 16.59
N ALA A 299 -8.59 -1.53 15.88
CA ALA A 299 -8.76 -0.53 14.83
C ALA A 299 -8.55 0.88 15.38
N ASN A 300 -9.24 1.21 16.47
CA ASN A 300 -9.18 2.50 17.15
C ASN A 300 -7.77 2.80 17.70
N THR A 301 -7.06 1.79 18.21
CA THR A 301 -5.76 2.00 18.85
C THR A 301 -4.62 2.09 17.82
N PHE A 302 -4.68 1.34 16.72
CA PHE A 302 -3.54 1.15 15.82
C PHE A 302 -3.78 1.54 14.37
N TYR A 303 -5.03 1.61 13.92
CA TYR A 303 -5.40 1.72 12.50
C TYR A 303 -6.36 2.88 12.19
N GLU A 304 -6.58 3.82 13.11
CA GLU A 304 -7.48 4.97 12.92
C GLU A 304 -7.13 5.85 11.69
N TYR A 305 -5.90 5.78 11.18
CA TYR A 305 -5.46 6.44 9.94
C TYR A 305 -5.01 5.45 8.84
N ASP A 306 -5.17 4.14 9.04
CA ASP A 306 -4.73 3.10 8.09
C ASP A 306 -5.96 2.42 7.49
N TYR A 307 -6.41 2.95 6.35
CA TYR A 307 -7.68 2.58 5.73
C TYR A 307 -7.82 1.08 5.41
N PRO A 308 -6.86 0.43 4.73
CA PRO A 308 -6.94 -1.02 4.48
C PRO A 308 -7.03 -1.85 5.76
N LYS A 309 -6.26 -1.49 6.80
CA LYS A 309 -6.26 -2.24 8.06
C LYS A 309 -7.50 -1.99 8.91
N PHE A 310 -8.08 -0.79 8.84
CA PHE A 310 -9.37 -0.50 9.47
C PHE A 310 -10.50 -1.28 8.80
N ALA A 311 -10.50 -1.34 7.46
CA ALA A 311 -11.46 -2.13 6.70
C ALA A 311 -11.42 -3.62 7.06
N PHE A 312 -10.25 -4.18 7.37
CA PHE A 312 -10.14 -5.55 7.89
C PHE A 312 -10.90 -5.75 9.23
N SER A 313 -10.88 -4.78 10.14
CA SER A 313 -11.68 -4.87 11.38
C SER A 313 -13.18 -4.77 11.11
N VAL A 314 -13.59 -3.98 10.12
CA VAL A 314 -14.98 -3.94 9.65
C VAL A 314 -15.38 -5.31 9.08
N TYR A 315 -14.55 -5.89 8.22
CA TYR A 315 -14.72 -7.26 7.71
C TYR A 315 -14.90 -8.25 8.86
N ALA A 316 -13.99 -8.30 9.83
CA ALA A 316 -14.09 -9.23 10.95
C ALA A 316 -15.40 -9.05 11.75
N THR A 317 -15.89 -7.81 11.87
CA THR A 317 -17.19 -7.53 12.52
C THR A 317 -18.37 -8.04 11.69
N ILE A 318 -18.38 -7.82 10.38
CA ILE A 318 -19.44 -8.36 9.50
C ILE A 318 -19.40 -9.89 9.45
N HIS A 319 -18.22 -10.51 9.64
CA HIS A 319 -18.11 -11.97 9.69
C HIS A 319 -18.94 -12.53 10.84
N GLU A 320 -18.78 -11.95 12.04
CA GLU A 320 -19.53 -12.33 13.24
C GLU A 320 -21.03 -12.07 13.09
N ILE A 321 -21.40 -10.98 12.43
CA ILE A 321 -22.80 -10.67 12.11
C ILE A 321 -23.36 -11.70 11.13
N SER A 322 -22.60 -12.09 10.11
CA SER A 322 -23.00 -13.10 9.13
C SER A 322 -23.28 -14.44 9.80
N LEU A 323 -22.42 -14.87 10.72
CA LEU A 323 -22.63 -16.07 11.54
C LEU A 323 -23.90 -15.94 12.42
N SER A 324 -24.13 -14.78 13.01
CA SER A 324 -25.31 -14.53 13.85
C SER A 324 -26.61 -14.48 13.05
N LEU A 325 -26.58 -13.95 11.83
CA LEU A 325 -27.73 -13.92 10.93
C LEU A 325 -28.10 -15.32 10.42
N LEU A 326 -27.15 -16.25 10.36
CA LEU A 326 -27.42 -17.65 10.01
C LEU A 326 -28.32 -18.33 11.06
N GLU A 327 -28.06 -18.10 12.35
CA GLU A 327 -28.80 -18.72 13.46
C GLU A 327 -30.25 -18.20 13.59
N ARG A 328 -30.55 -17.04 12.99
CA ARG A 328 -31.91 -16.48 12.98
C ARG A 328 -32.81 -17.27 12.04
N THR A 329 -33.60 -18.17 12.63
CA THR A 329 -34.60 -19.00 11.95
C THR A 329 -36.04 -18.63 12.33
N GLU A 330 -36.24 -17.77 13.32
CA GLU A 330 -37.57 -17.33 13.74
C GLU A 330 -38.24 -16.47 12.65
N ALA A 331 -39.50 -16.81 12.34
CA ALA A 331 -40.24 -16.18 11.24
C ALA A 331 -40.41 -14.65 11.42
N GLU A 332 -40.58 -14.18 12.66
CA GLU A 332 -40.75 -12.75 12.96
C GLU A 332 -39.48 -11.94 12.65
N ASP A 333 -38.30 -12.45 13.04
CA ASP A 333 -37.01 -11.80 12.78
C ASP A 333 -36.71 -11.74 11.27
N LEU A 334 -37.03 -12.80 10.53
CA LEU A 334 -36.87 -12.85 9.07
C LEU A 334 -37.82 -11.88 8.36
N GLU A 335 -39.08 -11.81 8.78
CA GLU A 335 -40.06 -10.89 8.22
C GLU A 335 -39.67 -9.43 8.49
N GLN A 336 -39.25 -9.11 9.71
CA GLN A 336 -38.78 -7.76 10.05
C GLN A 336 -37.58 -7.35 9.19
N GLY A 337 -36.59 -8.23 9.04
CA GLY A 337 -35.40 -7.92 8.22
C GLY A 337 -35.74 -7.69 6.74
N PHE A 338 -36.71 -8.42 6.18
CA PHE A 338 -37.19 -8.18 4.82
C PHE A 338 -37.97 -6.87 4.70
N SER A 339 -38.78 -6.52 5.70
CA SER A 339 -39.50 -5.26 5.79
C SER A 339 -38.56 -4.05 5.87
N ASP A 340 -37.49 -4.16 6.67
CA ASP A 340 -36.45 -3.14 6.78
C ASP A 340 -35.76 -2.92 5.42
N PHE A 341 -35.43 -4.01 4.73
CA PHE A 341 -34.89 -3.96 3.36
C PHE A 341 -35.83 -3.25 2.39
N LEU A 342 -37.13 -3.55 2.43
CA LEU A 342 -38.11 -2.89 1.55
C LEU A 342 -38.23 -1.39 1.82
N THR A 343 -38.20 -1.02 3.10
CA THR A 343 -38.29 0.37 3.53
C THR A 343 -37.08 1.18 3.06
N GLU A 344 -35.87 0.67 3.31
CA GLU A 344 -34.64 1.32 2.83
C GLU A 344 -34.57 1.34 1.30
N SER A 345 -34.96 0.25 0.64
CA SER A 345 -34.97 0.16 -0.83
C SER A 345 -35.90 1.19 -1.47
N ARG A 346 -37.07 1.45 -0.87
CA ARG A 346 -37.98 2.50 -1.31
C ARG A 346 -37.38 3.88 -1.10
N HIS A 347 -36.83 4.13 0.10
CA HIS A 347 -36.15 5.39 0.40
C HIS A 347 -35.04 5.68 -0.61
N THR A 348 -34.20 4.68 -0.92
CA THR A 348 -33.12 4.82 -1.88
C THR A 348 -33.64 5.05 -3.29
N LEU A 349 -34.70 4.36 -3.74
CA LEU A 349 -35.29 4.60 -5.05
C LEU A 349 -35.84 6.03 -5.17
N ASP A 350 -36.62 6.47 -4.18
CA ASP A 350 -37.24 7.80 -4.14
C ASP A 350 -36.16 8.90 -4.18
N LYS A 351 -35.12 8.75 -3.35
CA LYS A 351 -33.96 9.64 -3.32
C LYS A 351 -33.22 9.64 -4.67
N SER A 352 -32.91 8.46 -5.22
CA SER A 352 -32.13 8.31 -6.45
C SER A 352 -32.83 8.88 -7.68
N LEU A 353 -34.15 8.78 -7.75
CA LEU A 353 -34.93 9.30 -8.88
C LEU A 353 -35.47 10.72 -8.61
N ALA A 354 -35.28 11.26 -7.40
CA ALA A 354 -35.88 12.50 -6.92
C ALA A 354 -37.41 12.52 -7.08
N ILE A 355 -38.05 11.42 -6.65
CA ILE A 355 -39.50 11.20 -6.72
C ILE A 355 -40.08 10.88 -5.33
N ASP A 356 -41.41 10.86 -5.23
CA ASP A 356 -42.14 10.32 -4.08
C ASP A 356 -43.06 9.20 -4.57
N SER A 357 -42.56 7.96 -4.57
CA SER A 357 -43.32 6.80 -5.05
C SER A 357 -44.60 6.52 -4.25
N ALA A 358 -44.69 6.98 -3.00
CA ALA A 358 -45.87 6.77 -2.16
C ALA A 358 -47.09 7.57 -2.65
N THR A 359 -46.86 8.67 -3.37
CA THR A 359 -47.92 9.54 -3.92
C THR A 359 -48.34 9.18 -5.35
N MET A 360 -47.70 8.17 -5.96
CA MET A 360 -47.92 7.82 -7.36
C MET A 360 -49.03 6.77 -7.53
N ASP A 361 -50.26 7.22 -7.74
CA ASP A 361 -51.43 6.33 -7.88
C ASP A 361 -51.33 5.32 -9.02
N LYS A 362 -50.60 5.66 -10.09
CA LYS A 362 -50.44 4.83 -11.30
C LYS A 362 -49.21 3.92 -11.29
N ALA A 363 -48.40 3.96 -10.24
CA ALA A 363 -47.18 3.19 -10.16
C ALA A 363 -47.19 2.23 -8.96
N SER A 364 -46.45 1.13 -9.10
CA SER A 364 -46.22 0.14 -8.05
C SER A 364 -44.73 0.04 -7.79
N PHE A 365 -44.35 0.07 -6.52
CA PHE A 365 -42.99 -0.18 -6.07
C PHE A 365 -42.76 -1.68 -5.85
N LEU A 366 -41.55 -2.14 -6.14
CA LEU A 366 -41.05 -3.49 -5.87
C LEU A 366 -39.54 -3.40 -5.59
N ALA A 367 -39.04 -4.22 -4.66
CA ALA A 367 -37.61 -4.42 -4.49
C ALA A 367 -37.26 -5.88 -4.21
N CYS A 368 -36.16 -6.34 -4.79
CA CYS A 368 -35.68 -7.73 -4.65
C CYS A 368 -34.20 -7.74 -4.26
N PRO A 369 -33.81 -8.40 -3.15
CA PRO A 369 -32.42 -8.74 -2.91
C PRO A 369 -31.98 -9.79 -3.94
N ALA A 370 -30.71 -9.78 -4.33
CA ALA A 370 -30.18 -10.66 -5.36
C ALA A 370 -28.82 -11.24 -4.97
N MET A 371 -28.52 -12.46 -5.44
CA MET A 371 -27.27 -13.16 -5.12
C MET A 371 -26.03 -12.50 -5.75
N SER A 372 -26.19 -11.51 -6.63
CA SER A 372 -25.11 -10.75 -7.28
C SER A 372 -25.71 -9.62 -8.12
N GLY A 373 -24.88 -8.70 -8.62
CA GLY A 373 -25.33 -7.68 -9.58
C GLY A 373 -25.87 -8.28 -10.88
N THR A 374 -25.27 -9.36 -11.37
CA THR A 374 -25.77 -10.10 -12.55
C THR A 374 -27.08 -10.83 -12.29
N ASN A 375 -27.29 -11.36 -11.08
CA ASN A 375 -28.59 -11.93 -10.70
C ASN A 375 -29.65 -10.84 -10.57
N ALA A 376 -29.29 -9.66 -10.06
CA ALA A 376 -30.18 -8.50 -10.02
C ALA A 376 -30.61 -8.05 -11.43
N TYR A 377 -29.69 -8.11 -12.41
CA TYR A 377 -30.02 -7.90 -13.82
C TYR A 377 -31.00 -8.96 -14.34
N MET A 378 -30.80 -10.25 -14.00
CA MET A 378 -31.73 -11.32 -14.38
C MET A 378 -33.14 -11.12 -13.80
N LEU A 379 -33.24 -10.66 -12.55
CA LEU A 379 -34.50 -10.27 -11.92
C LEU A 379 -35.16 -9.11 -12.68
N ALA A 380 -34.38 -8.07 -13.01
CA ALA A 380 -34.87 -6.91 -13.76
C ALA A 380 -35.40 -7.31 -15.14
N MET A 381 -34.68 -8.15 -15.86
CA MET A 381 -35.12 -8.70 -17.13
C MET A 381 -36.36 -9.59 -16.99
N LYS A 382 -36.42 -10.46 -15.98
CA LYS A 382 -37.58 -11.32 -15.72
C LYS A 382 -38.84 -10.49 -15.47
N LEU A 383 -38.73 -9.42 -14.67
CA LEU A 383 -39.82 -8.48 -14.44
C LEU A 383 -40.21 -7.77 -15.74
N ALA A 384 -39.25 -7.14 -16.42
CA ALA A 384 -39.52 -6.34 -17.62
C ALA A 384 -40.17 -7.16 -18.75
N LEU A 385 -39.77 -8.43 -18.93
CA LEU A 385 -40.33 -9.31 -19.95
C LEU A 385 -41.79 -9.72 -19.68
N LYS A 386 -42.32 -9.46 -18.46
CA LYS A 386 -43.75 -9.62 -18.11
C LYS A 386 -44.59 -8.38 -18.44
N MET A 387 -43.98 -7.31 -18.97
CA MET A 387 -44.69 -6.11 -19.40
C MET A 387 -45.73 -6.44 -20.47
N LYS A 388 -46.95 -5.91 -20.31
CA LYS A 388 -47.97 -5.95 -21.36
C LYS A 388 -47.60 -5.02 -22.51
N THR A 389 -47.57 -5.56 -23.72
CA THR A 389 -47.43 -4.76 -24.95
C THR A 389 -48.80 -4.46 -25.54
N PRO A 390 -48.98 -3.35 -26.25
CA PRO A 390 -50.25 -3.04 -26.93
C PRO A 390 -50.68 -4.10 -27.95
N SER A 391 -49.74 -4.86 -28.52
CA SER A 391 -50.02 -5.95 -29.48
C SER A 391 -50.28 -7.30 -28.81
N GLY A 392 -49.98 -7.46 -27.52
CA GLY A 392 -49.99 -8.76 -26.83
C GLY A 392 -48.79 -9.66 -27.15
N GLU A 393 -47.87 -9.20 -28.00
CA GLU A 393 -46.62 -9.91 -28.32
C GLU A 393 -45.57 -9.76 -27.20
N PRO A 394 -44.58 -10.67 -27.11
CA PRO A 394 -43.48 -10.53 -26.17
C PRO A 394 -42.74 -9.19 -26.34
N PRO A 395 -42.40 -8.48 -25.26
CA PRO A 395 -41.74 -7.18 -25.34
C PRO A 395 -40.35 -7.29 -25.97
N LEU A 396 -40.01 -6.33 -26.82
CA LEU A 396 -38.73 -6.28 -27.51
C LEU A 396 -37.69 -5.48 -26.73
N VAL A 397 -36.48 -6.03 -26.60
CA VAL A 397 -35.42 -5.48 -25.74
C VAL A 397 -34.31 -4.81 -26.57
N LYS A 398 -33.93 -3.59 -26.19
CA LYS A 398 -32.74 -2.90 -26.71
C LYS A 398 -31.70 -2.70 -25.63
N VAL A 399 -30.57 -3.41 -25.75
CA VAL A 399 -29.38 -3.08 -24.97
C VAL A 399 -28.67 -1.91 -25.65
N PHE A 400 -28.61 -0.77 -24.94
CA PHE A 400 -27.96 0.42 -25.46
C PHE A 400 -26.46 0.35 -25.19
N LYS A 401 -25.65 0.73 -26.19
CA LYS A 401 -24.20 0.76 -26.07
C LYS A 401 -23.72 2.15 -25.65
N PRO A 402 -22.72 2.24 -24.76
CA PRO A 402 -21.89 1.15 -24.21
C PRO A 402 -22.58 0.40 -23.05
N SER A 403 -22.29 -0.90 -22.89
CA SER A 403 -22.84 -1.74 -21.81
C SER A 403 -21.81 -2.77 -21.35
N TYR A 404 -21.99 -3.34 -20.15
CA TYR A 404 -21.20 -4.49 -19.71
C TYR A 404 -21.34 -5.68 -20.66
N PHE A 405 -20.26 -6.45 -20.81
CA PHE A 405 -20.19 -7.56 -21.75
C PHE A 405 -21.17 -8.68 -21.38
N GLU A 406 -21.42 -8.88 -20.08
CA GLU A 406 -22.32 -9.90 -19.56
C GLU A 406 -23.73 -9.74 -20.13
N PHE A 407 -24.20 -8.50 -20.32
CA PHE A 407 -25.55 -8.21 -20.81
C PHE A 407 -25.72 -8.63 -22.28
N ASP A 408 -24.69 -8.45 -23.11
CA ASP A 408 -24.72 -8.88 -24.51
C ASP A 408 -24.82 -10.39 -24.66
N TYR A 409 -24.21 -11.13 -23.73
CA TYR A 409 -24.18 -12.59 -23.80
C TYR A 409 -25.53 -13.22 -23.45
N ILE A 410 -26.31 -12.59 -22.58
CA ILE A 410 -27.54 -13.16 -22.04
C ILE A 410 -28.82 -12.47 -22.56
N THR A 411 -28.70 -11.39 -23.34
CA THR A 411 -29.86 -10.64 -23.85
C THR A 411 -29.80 -10.45 -25.36
N LYS A 412 -30.83 -10.95 -26.07
CA LYS A 412 -30.99 -10.70 -27.51
C LYS A 412 -31.51 -9.27 -27.71
N THR A 413 -30.85 -8.50 -28.59
CA THR A 413 -31.18 -7.09 -28.84
C THR A 413 -31.96 -6.88 -30.15
N THR A 414 -32.92 -5.95 -30.14
CA THR A 414 -33.68 -5.48 -31.31
C THR A 414 -33.20 -4.09 -31.81
N SER A 415 -33.95 -3.51 -32.77
CA SER A 415 -33.83 -2.12 -33.20
C SER A 415 -34.39 -1.16 -32.13
N SER A 416 -33.85 0.06 -32.04
CA SER A 416 -34.33 1.05 -31.05
C SER A 416 -35.74 1.57 -31.33
N ALA A 417 -36.18 1.58 -32.60
CA ALA A 417 -37.52 2.02 -32.96
C ALA A 417 -38.59 1.06 -32.41
N ASP A 418 -38.28 -0.24 -32.41
CA ASP A 418 -39.22 -1.30 -32.06
C ASP A 418 -39.20 -1.68 -30.58
N ALA A 419 -38.24 -1.18 -29.80
CA ALA A 419 -38.00 -1.62 -28.44
C ALA A 419 -39.06 -1.15 -27.42
N ASP A 420 -39.56 -2.06 -26.60
CA ASP A 420 -40.42 -1.78 -25.46
C ASP A 420 -39.60 -1.59 -24.17
N ILE A 421 -38.42 -2.22 -24.13
CA ILE A 421 -37.49 -2.21 -23.00
C ILE A 421 -36.13 -1.67 -23.47
N PHE A 422 -35.58 -0.69 -22.76
CA PHE A 422 -34.19 -0.24 -22.97
C PHE A 422 -33.33 -0.58 -21.76
N VAL A 423 -32.17 -1.18 -22.00
CA VAL A 423 -31.15 -1.46 -20.97
C VAL A 423 -30.03 -0.45 -21.11
N LEU A 424 -29.72 0.27 -20.03
CA LEU A 424 -28.75 1.37 -19.98
C LEU A 424 -27.74 1.13 -18.87
N SER A 425 -26.47 1.46 -19.11
CA SER A 425 -25.47 1.63 -18.05
C SER A 425 -25.32 3.12 -17.73
N ALA A 426 -25.77 3.55 -16.55
CA ALA A 426 -25.79 4.97 -16.19
C ALA A 426 -24.44 5.47 -15.64
N GLY A 427 -23.59 4.57 -15.16
CA GLY A 427 -22.25 4.88 -14.66
C GLY A 427 -21.13 4.66 -15.68
N PRO A 428 -19.91 5.12 -15.38
CA PRO A 428 -18.76 4.89 -16.24
C PRO A 428 -18.42 3.41 -16.32
N ILE A 429 -18.02 2.98 -17.51
CA ILE A 429 -17.55 1.61 -17.79
C ILE A 429 -16.32 1.65 -18.69
N VAL A 430 -15.45 0.65 -18.52
CA VAL A 430 -14.24 0.47 -19.33
C VAL A 430 -14.47 -0.68 -20.30
N ASN A 431 -14.36 -0.38 -21.59
CA ASN A 431 -14.51 -1.31 -22.69
C ASN A 431 -13.25 -1.30 -23.56
N PRO A 432 -13.10 -2.20 -24.54
CA PRO A 432 -11.96 -2.18 -25.47
C PRO A 432 -11.77 -0.81 -26.16
N GLU A 433 -12.85 -0.08 -26.44
CA GLU A 433 -12.81 1.26 -27.06
C GLU A 433 -12.29 2.35 -26.11
N GLY A 434 -12.21 2.08 -24.81
CA GLY A 434 -11.74 2.98 -23.77
C GLY A 434 -12.75 3.20 -22.63
N LEU A 435 -12.55 4.30 -21.90
CA LEU A 435 -13.43 4.73 -20.81
C LEU A 435 -14.66 5.45 -21.37
N THR A 436 -15.85 4.97 -21.02
CA THR A 436 -17.12 5.62 -21.35
C THR A 436 -17.72 6.23 -20.07
N PRO A 437 -18.38 7.40 -20.12
CA PRO A 437 -18.93 8.07 -18.93
C PRO A 437 -20.18 7.44 -18.32
N GLY A 438 -20.95 6.69 -19.10
CA GLY A 438 -22.29 6.26 -18.73
C GLY A 438 -23.39 7.13 -19.34
N VAL A 439 -24.61 6.61 -19.35
CA VAL A 439 -25.80 7.24 -19.95
C VAL A 439 -26.51 8.14 -18.95
N ASP A 440 -26.65 9.40 -19.33
CA ASP A 440 -27.57 10.37 -18.71
C ASP A 440 -29.01 9.99 -19.09
N ILE A 441 -29.77 9.54 -18.11
CA ILE A 441 -31.11 9.01 -18.31
C ILE A 441 -32.10 10.08 -18.77
N ASN A 442 -31.92 11.35 -18.38
CA ASN A 442 -32.79 12.44 -18.78
C ASN A 442 -32.59 12.76 -20.26
N LYS A 443 -31.33 12.89 -20.71
CA LYS A 443 -31.01 13.07 -22.13
C LYS A 443 -31.53 11.91 -22.97
N PHE A 444 -31.35 10.68 -22.48
CA PHE A 444 -31.83 9.50 -23.16
C PHE A 444 -33.35 9.51 -23.33
N VAL A 445 -34.11 9.73 -22.26
CA VAL A 445 -35.59 9.77 -22.29
C VAL A 445 -36.08 10.88 -23.20
N LYS A 446 -35.51 12.09 -23.05
CA LYS A 446 -35.89 13.24 -23.86
C LYS A 446 -35.76 12.95 -25.35
N ARG A 447 -34.61 12.43 -25.77
CA ARG A 447 -34.36 12.15 -27.20
C ARG A 447 -35.17 10.96 -27.72
N ASN A 448 -35.16 9.84 -27.01
CA ASN A 448 -35.66 8.56 -27.55
C ASN A 448 -37.15 8.30 -27.24
N ILE A 449 -37.75 9.05 -26.31
CA ILE A 449 -39.16 8.89 -25.91
C ILE A 449 -39.94 10.17 -26.22
N ILE A 450 -39.54 11.33 -25.66
CA ILE A 450 -40.30 12.58 -25.75
C ILE A 450 -40.22 13.20 -27.16
N GLU A 451 -39.01 13.51 -27.63
CA GLU A 451 -38.77 14.11 -28.95
C GLU A 451 -39.12 13.15 -30.10
N ALA A 452 -38.91 11.84 -29.89
CA ALA A 452 -39.36 10.79 -30.78
C ALA A 452 -40.91 10.64 -30.81
N LYS A 453 -41.64 11.35 -29.93
CA LYS A 453 -43.10 11.32 -29.80
C LYS A 453 -43.64 9.89 -29.65
N ARG A 454 -42.93 9.07 -28.87
CA ARG A 454 -43.29 7.67 -28.66
C ARG A 454 -44.60 7.62 -27.87
N THR A 455 -45.61 6.96 -28.43
CA THR A 455 -46.93 6.80 -27.80
C THR A 455 -47.04 5.50 -27.01
N LYS A 456 -46.23 4.50 -27.35
CA LYS A 456 -46.13 3.24 -26.63
C LYS A 456 -45.43 3.46 -25.29
N PRO A 457 -45.94 2.92 -24.17
CA PRO A 457 -45.26 3.02 -22.90
C PRO A 457 -44.00 2.14 -22.90
N VAL A 458 -42.99 2.55 -22.11
CA VAL A 458 -41.61 2.02 -22.18
C VAL A 458 -41.12 1.63 -20.78
N THR A 459 -40.30 0.59 -20.71
CA THR A 459 -39.54 0.23 -19.50
C THR A 459 -38.05 0.53 -19.69
N LEU A 460 -37.44 1.22 -18.72
CA LEU A 460 -35.99 1.40 -18.65
C LEU A 460 -35.41 0.48 -17.58
N ILE A 461 -34.42 -0.32 -17.95
CA ILE A 461 -33.56 -1.05 -17.02
C ILE A 461 -32.25 -0.30 -16.92
N ILE A 462 -31.87 0.09 -15.71
CA ILE A 462 -30.70 0.92 -15.44
C ILE A 462 -29.72 0.14 -14.56
N ASP A 463 -28.51 -0.06 -15.06
CA ASP A 463 -27.39 -0.50 -14.24
C ASP A 463 -26.81 0.71 -13.49
N ALA A 464 -26.97 0.69 -12.17
CA ALA A 464 -26.48 1.73 -11.26
C ALA A 464 -25.21 1.31 -10.51
N THR A 465 -24.59 0.17 -10.84
CA THR A 465 -23.40 -0.33 -10.15
C THR A 465 -22.31 0.72 -10.04
N THR A 466 -21.98 1.39 -11.14
CA THR A 466 -21.05 2.53 -11.18
C THR A 466 -21.75 3.88 -11.31
N ALA A 467 -23.05 4.03 -11.08
CA ALA A 467 -23.71 5.34 -11.13
C ALA A 467 -23.78 5.99 -9.75
N LEU A 468 -23.49 7.28 -9.61
CA LEU A 468 -23.87 8.00 -8.39
C LEU A 468 -25.38 8.26 -8.41
N TYR A 469 -26.09 8.06 -7.30
CA TYR A 469 -27.55 8.21 -7.25
C TYR A 469 -28.02 9.61 -7.61
N LYS A 470 -27.23 10.64 -7.25
CA LYS A 470 -27.50 12.03 -7.67
C LYS A 470 -27.56 12.21 -9.19
N ASN A 471 -26.89 11.35 -9.97
CA ASN A 471 -26.88 11.39 -11.43
C ASN A 471 -28.10 10.67 -12.05
N LEU A 472 -28.93 10.02 -11.23
CA LEU A 472 -30.19 9.39 -11.62
C LEU A 472 -31.41 10.27 -11.31
N HIS A 473 -31.22 11.46 -10.72
CA HIS A 473 -32.32 12.38 -10.47
C HIS A 473 -33.04 12.72 -11.78
N LEU A 474 -34.36 12.55 -11.79
CA LEU A 474 -35.17 12.74 -12.99
C LEU A 474 -35.62 14.20 -13.13
N ASP A 475 -35.57 14.71 -14.35
CA ASP A 475 -36.16 16.01 -14.70
C ASP A 475 -37.69 15.96 -14.60
N PRO A 476 -38.38 17.08 -14.31
CA PRO A 476 -39.84 17.11 -14.14
C PRO A 476 -40.63 16.51 -15.32
N GLU A 477 -40.14 16.68 -16.56
CA GLU A 477 -40.76 16.11 -17.75
C GLU A 477 -40.69 14.58 -17.79
N VAL A 478 -39.62 13.99 -17.26
CA VAL A 478 -39.44 12.54 -17.15
C VAL A 478 -40.27 11.98 -15.99
N GLN A 479 -40.28 12.67 -14.84
CA GLN A 479 -41.16 12.32 -13.71
C GLN A 479 -42.64 12.29 -14.12
N HIS A 480 -43.07 13.24 -14.97
CA HIS A 480 -44.44 13.26 -15.49
C HIS A 480 -44.80 11.98 -16.28
N LEU A 481 -43.85 11.37 -17.00
CA LEU A 481 -44.08 10.11 -17.71
C LEU A 481 -44.32 8.94 -16.74
N ILE A 482 -43.63 8.91 -15.60
CA ILE A 482 -43.85 7.91 -14.56
C ILE A 482 -45.24 8.11 -13.93
N ASN A 483 -45.56 9.35 -13.54
CA ASN A 483 -46.85 9.72 -12.94
C ASN A 483 -48.06 9.39 -13.83
N THR A 484 -47.87 9.46 -15.15
CA THR A 484 -48.91 9.14 -16.13
C THR A 484 -48.93 7.67 -16.56
N GLY A 485 -48.04 6.84 -16.01
CA GLY A 485 -47.93 5.40 -16.31
C GLY A 485 -47.30 5.07 -17.66
N LYS A 486 -46.62 6.04 -18.30
CA LYS A 486 -45.99 5.90 -19.62
C LYS A 486 -44.54 5.43 -19.57
N LEU A 487 -43.90 5.55 -18.40
CA LEU A 487 -42.52 5.14 -18.17
C LEU A 487 -42.44 4.30 -16.90
N SER A 488 -41.86 3.11 -17.01
CA SER A 488 -41.46 2.27 -15.88
C SER A 488 -39.94 2.28 -15.78
N ILE A 489 -39.40 2.29 -14.56
CA ILE A 489 -37.95 2.28 -14.31
C ILE A 489 -37.60 1.13 -13.36
N ILE A 490 -36.64 0.31 -13.77
CA ILE A 490 -36.07 -0.77 -12.97
C ILE A 490 -34.57 -0.50 -12.83
N ILE A 491 -34.10 -0.25 -11.62
CA ILE A 491 -32.68 -0.09 -11.31
C ILE A 491 -32.15 -1.41 -10.77
N HIS A 492 -30.98 -1.83 -11.23
CA HIS A 492 -30.24 -2.92 -10.60
C HIS A 492 -28.80 -2.49 -10.31
N GLU A 493 -28.20 -3.09 -9.29
CA GLU A 493 -26.83 -2.77 -8.91
C GLU A 493 -26.11 -3.91 -8.19
N SER A 494 -24.78 -3.89 -8.27
CA SER A 494 -23.90 -4.77 -7.51
C SER A 494 -23.31 -4.05 -6.30
N HIS A 495 -23.66 -4.53 -5.10
CA HIS A 495 -23.05 -4.04 -3.85
C HIS A 495 -21.69 -4.69 -3.56
N GLN A 496 -21.32 -5.75 -4.27
CA GLN A 496 -20.00 -6.37 -4.18
C GLN A 496 -18.84 -5.42 -4.52
N LYS A 497 -19.10 -4.39 -5.34
CA LYS A 497 -18.05 -3.46 -5.80
C LYS A 497 -17.74 -2.42 -4.74
N PHE A 498 -18.66 -1.48 -4.50
CA PHE A 498 -18.47 -0.33 -3.61
C PHE A 498 -18.94 -0.58 -2.17
N GLY A 499 -19.49 -1.75 -1.88
CA GLY A 499 -19.94 -2.14 -0.55
C GLY A 499 -18.76 -2.49 0.35
N MET A 500 -17.90 -1.52 0.66
CA MET A 500 -16.69 -1.72 1.45
C MET A 500 -16.90 -2.41 2.81
N ILE A 501 -18.11 -2.32 3.36
CA ILE A 501 -18.50 -3.02 4.59
C ILE A 501 -18.58 -4.53 4.33
N HIS A 502 -18.99 -4.94 3.13
CA HIS A 502 -19.12 -6.34 2.75
C HIS A 502 -17.79 -7.03 2.52
N ALA A 503 -16.70 -6.32 2.23
CA ALA A 503 -15.32 -6.85 2.11
C ALA A 503 -15.23 -8.29 1.57
N ASP A 504 -16.03 -8.59 0.54
CA ASP A 504 -16.14 -9.87 -0.17
C ASP A 504 -16.75 -11.04 0.60
N GLN A 505 -17.34 -10.81 1.77
CA GLN A 505 -18.07 -11.80 2.54
C GLN A 505 -19.30 -12.28 1.79
N ALA A 506 -20.30 -11.43 1.57
CA ALA A 506 -21.54 -11.85 0.93
C ALA A 506 -21.60 -11.44 -0.54
N GLN A 507 -22.11 -12.33 -1.38
CA GLN A 507 -22.44 -11.96 -2.74
C GLN A 507 -23.81 -11.29 -2.79
N TYR A 508 -23.83 -9.98 -3.00
CA TYR A 508 -25.07 -9.22 -2.97
C TYR A 508 -25.22 -8.24 -4.13
N GLY A 509 -26.43 -8.21 -4.67
CA GLY A 509 -26.95 -7.14 -5.49
C GLY A 509 -28.40 -6.86 -5.10
N ARG A 510 -28.99 -5.84 -5.69
CA ARG A 510 -30.42 -5.56 -5.52
C ARG A 510 -31.04 -5.02 -6.78
N MET A 511 -32.34 -5.21 -6.89
CA MET A 511 -33.19 -4.62 -7.91
C MET A 511 -34.26 -3.76 -7.22
N LEU A 512 -34.43 -2.54 -7.71
CA LEU A 512 -35.42 -1.57 -7.28
C LEU A 512 -36.28 -1.22 -8.49
N ALA A 513 -37.60 -1.19 -8.36
CA ALA A 513 -38.47 -0.91 -9.49
C ALA A 513 -39.64 0.00 -9.13
N ILE A 514 -39.96 0.88 -10.06
CA ILE A 514 -41.22 1.60 -10.13
C ILE A 514 -41.90 1.28 -11.47
N CYS A 515 -42.99 0.54 -11.40
CA CYS A 515 -43.67 -0.04 -12.55
C CYS A 515 -45.06 0.57 -12.74
N SER A 516 -45.42 0.87 -13.99
CA SER A 516 -46.78 1.30 -14.33
C SER A 516 -47.80 0.19 -14.08
N LYS A 517 -48.87 0.51 -13.33
CA LYS A 517 -50.00 -0.40 -13.09
C LYS A 517 -50.77 -0.76 -14.37
N ASP A 518 -50.67 0.07 -15.41
CA ASP A 518 -51.30 -0.19 -16.71
C ASP A 518 -50.50 -1.23 -17.51
N GLN A 519 -49.19 -1.35 -17.27
CA GLN A 519 -48.29 -2.24 -18.01
C GLN A 519 -47.98 -3.54 -17.28
N PHE A 520 -47.98 -3.54 -15.94
CA PHE A 520 -47.60 -4.68 -15.11
C PHE A 520 -48.77 -5.09 -14.23
N ASP A 521 -49.16 -6.37 -14.34
CA ASP A 521 -50.20 -6.93 -13.48
C ASP A 521 -49.78 -6.91 -12.01
N SER A 522 -50.72 -6.54 -11.13
CA SER A 522 -50.49 -6.53 -9.68
C SER A 522 -50.08 -7.90 -9.15
N ASP A 523 -50.59 -8.98 -9.77
CA ASP A 523 -50.26 -10.35 -9.39
C ASP A 523 -48.79 -10.70 -9.72
N VAL A 524 -48.25 -10.20 -10.83
CA VAL A 524 -46.83 -10.38 -11.19
C VAL A 524 -45.92 -9.70 -10.17
N ILE A 525 -46.26 -8.46 -9.79
CA ILE A 525 -45.51 -7.71 -8.78
C ILE A 525 -45.59 -8.42 -7.42
N ARG A 526 -46.79 -8.84 -7.00
CA ARG A 526 -47.00 -9.54 -5.72
C ARG A 526 -46.24 -10.87 -5.67
N GLU A 527 -46.31 -11.68 -6.72
CA GLU A 527 -45.63 -12.97 -6.81
C GLU A 527 -44.11 -12.80 -6.72
N MET A 528 -43.53 -11.85 -7.46
CA MET A 528 -42.10 -11.61 -7.44
C MET A 528 -41.61 -11.12 -6.06
N GLN A 529 -42.40 -10.27 -5.38
CA GLN A 529 -42.10 -9.81 -4.03
C GLN A 529 -42.17 -10.96 -3.02
N GLU A 530 -43.16 -11.85 -3.15
CA GLU A 530 -43.34 -13.01 -2.27
C GLU A 530 -42.20 -14.03 -2.45
N TYR A 531 -41.82 -14.33 -3.69
CA TYR A 531 -40.65 -15.16 -3.95
C TYR A 531 -39.35 -14.51 -3.46
N SER A 532 -39.27 -13.18 -3.44
CA SER A 532 -38.10 -12.47 -2.91
C SER A 532 -37.99 -12.63 -1.39
N ARG A 533 -39.14 -12.65 -0.72
CA ARG A 533 -39.26 -12.90 0.72
C ARG A 533 -38.83 -14.33 1.07
N GLU A 534 -39.29 -15.31 0.29
CA GLU A 534 -38.85 -16.71 0.41
C GLU A 534 -37.34 -16.87 0.18
N ASP A 535 -36.82 -16.29 -0.91
CA ASP A 535 -35.39 -16.36 -1.23
C ASP A 535 -34.54 -15.69 -0.12
N TYR A 536 -34.95 -14.52 0.37
CA TYR A 536 -34.31 -13.83 1.49
C TYR A 536 -34.27 -14.70 2.75
N ALA A 537 -35.38 -15.34 3.11
CA ALA A 537 -35.45 -16.19 4.29
C ALA A 537 -34.50 -17.41 4.21
N LYS A 538 -34.27 -17.91 2.99
CA LYS A 538 -33.50 -19.13 2.74
C LYS A 538 -31.99 -18.90 2.60
N HIS A 539 -31.56 -17.77 2.04
CA HIS A 539 -30.17 -17.54 1.63
C HIS A 539 -29.43 -16.56 2.54
N LEU A 540 -28.24 -16.94 3.00
CA LEU A 540 -27.46 -16.12 3.94
C LEU A 540 -26.91 -14.87 3.27
N ASP A 541 -26.42 -14.99 2.03
CA ASP A 541 -25.89 -13.85 1.26
C ASP A 541 -26.91 -12.71 1.16
N LEU A 542 -28.18 -13.04 0.92
CA LEU A 542 -29.26 -12.05 0.81
C LEU A 542 -29.54 -11.37 2.15
N ARG A 543 -29.52 -12.12 3.26
CA ARG A 543 -29.70 -11.58 4.61
C ARG A 543 -28.59 -10.62 5.01
N VAL A 544 -27.33 -11.01 4.77
CA VAL A 544 -26.15 -10.16 5.07
C VAL A 544 -26.16 -8.89 4.23
N GLY A 545 -26.41 -9.04 2.92
CA GLY A 545 -26.55 -7.94 1.97
C GLY A 545 -27.59 -6.92 2.38
N ALA A 546 -28.83 -7.39 2.57
CA ALA A 546 -29.96 -6.60 2.99
C ALA A 546 -29.70 -5.90 4.34
N TYR A 547 -29.23 -6.63 5.35
CA TYR A 547 -28.93 -6.07 6.68
C TYR A 547 -27.99 -4.86 6.61
N ILE A 548 -26.90 -4.97 5.86
CA ILE A 548 -25.95 -3.87 5.71
C ILE A 548 -26.58 -2.72 4.92
N SER A 549 -27.29 -3.01 3.82
CA SER A 549 -27.94 -1.95 3.04
C SER A 549 -28.97 -1.17 3.86
N SER A 550 -29.79 -1.86 4.66
CA SER A 550 -30.81 -1.24 5.52
C SER A 550 -30.21 -0.31 6.58
N ILE A 551 -29.01 -0.64 7.09
CA ILE A 551 -28.37 0.13 8.17
C ILE A 551 -27.44 1.22 7.61
N CYS A 552 -26.74 0.94 6.53
CA CYS A 552 -25.62 1.75 6.04
C CYS A 552 -25.81 2.33 4.63
N GLY A 553 -26.97 2.13 3.97
CA GLY A 553 -27.21 2.50 2.56
C GLY A 553 -26.71 3.89 2.16
N ASP A 554 -27.11 4.93 2.90
CA ASP A 554 -26.65 6.31 2.64
C ASP A 554 -25.13 6.48 2.76
N THR A 555 -24.51 5.87 3.78
CA THR A 555 -23.07 5.99 4.00
C THR A 555 -22.27 5.16 2.99
N LEU A 556 -22.84 4.07 2.46
CA LEU A 556 -22.26 3.33 1.34
C LEU A 556 -22.22 4.18 0.07
N GLU A 557 -23.25 4.98 -0.18
CA GLU A 557 -23.23 5.93 -1.30
C GLU A 557 -22.18 7.04 -1.07
N GLU A 558 -22.04 7.58 0.15
CA GLU A 558 -20.95 8.53 0.46
C GLU A 558 -19.55 7.93 0.26
N ILE A 559 -19.38 6.63 0.55
CA ILE A 559 -18.14 5.89 0.26
C ILE A 559 -17.93 5.79 -1.25
N LYS A 560 -18.98 5.48 -2.02
CA LYS A 560 -18.93 5.47 -3.48
C LYS A 560 -18.54 6.84 -4.02
N GLU A 561 -19.11 7.92 -3.51
CA GLU A 561 -18.72 9.29 -3.89
C GLU A 561 -17.23 9.58 -3.63
N GLN A 562 -16.67 9.06 -2.53
CA GLN A 562 -15.24 9.18 -2.25
C GLN A 562 -14.38 8.41 -3.29
N HIS A 563 -14.79 7.21 -3.70
CA HIS A 563 -14.13 6.50 -4.81
C HIS A 563 -14.12 7.33 -6.09
N PHE A 564 -15.24 8.00 -6.42
CA PHE A 564 -15.35 8.87 -7.60
C PHE A 564 -14.43 10.08 -7.51
N SER A 565 -14.38 10.70 -6.33
CA SER A 565 -13.52 11.86 -6.04
C SER A 565 -12.03 11.50 -6.20
N ASN A 566 -11.61 10.37 -5.62
CA ASN A 566 -10.26 9.83 -5.79
C ASN A 566 -9.97 9.46 -7.25
N GLY A 567 -10.96 8.93 -7.97
CA GLY A 567 -10.90 8.67 -9.42
C GLY A 567 -10.59 9.93 -10.23
N ALA A 568 -11.29 11.02 -9.92
CA ALA A 568 -11.09 12.32 -10.54
C ALA A 568 -9.66 12.83 -10.28
N LEU A 569 -9.22 12.78 -9.03
CA LEU A 569 -7.91 13.26 -8.58
C LEU A 569 -6.77 12.52 -9.31
N LEU A 570 -6.81 11.19 -9.28
CA LEU A 570 -5.82 10.33 -9.90
C LEU A 570 -5.81 10.52 -11.43
N ARG A 571 -7.00 10.61 -12.06
CA ARG A 571 -7.12 10.86 -13.51
C ARG A 571 -6.51 12.21 -13.90
N ASN A 572 -6.85 13.27 -13.18
CA ASN A 572 -6.46 14.63 -13.55
C ASN A 572 -4.93 14.79 -13.53
N ILE A 573 -4.25 14.21 -12.54
CA ILE A 573 -2.78 14.23 -12.47
C ILE A 573 -2.17 13.30 -13.53
N LEU A 574 -2.63 12.05 -13.65
CA LEU A 574 -2.00 11.10 -14.59
C LEU A 574 -2.25 11.41 -16.08
N THR A 575 -3.30 12.14 -16.41
CA THR A 575 -3.55 12.58 -17.80
C THR A 575 -2.70 13.78 -18.21
N GLN A 576 -2.27 14.62 -17.27
CA GLN A 576 -1.33 15.71 -17.53
C GLN A 576 0.06 15.19 -17.90
N THR A 577 0.36 13.94 -17.53
CA THR A 577 1.68 13.31 -17.62
C THR A 577 1.73 12.22 -18.69
N SER A 578 0.66 12.10 -19.49
CA SER A 578 0.48 11.13 -20.57
C SER A 578 0.48 9.66 -20.14
N LEU A 579 0.54 9.37 -18.84
CA LEU A 579 0.41 8.02 -18.28
C LEU A 579 -1.01 7.46 -18.42
N ALA A 580 -2.01 8.33 -18.33
CA ALA A 580 -3.41 8.00 -18.53
C ALA A 580 -3.98 8.62 -19.81
N SER A 581 -4.96 7.94 -20.41
CA SER A 581 -5.71 8.43 -21.55
C SER A 581 -6.57 9.64 -21.17
N ARG A 582 -6.42 10.73 -21.92
CA ARG A 582 -7.37 11.85 -21.89
C ARG A 582 -8.67 11.53 -22.64
N LYS A 583 -8.59 10.61 -23.61
CA LYS A 583 -9.69 10.27 -24.50
C LYS A 583 -10.73 9.49 -23.72
N VAL A 584 -11.96 9.97 -23.82
CA VAL A 584 -13.17 9.33 -23.35
C VAL A 584 -14.02 9.00 -24.57
N VAL A 585 -14.75 7.89 -24.53
CA VAL A 585 -15.66 7.50 -25.62
C VAL A 585 -16.91 8.36 -25.53
N GLU A 586 -17.13 9.21 -26.52
CA GLU A 586 -18.26 10.14 -26.57
C GLU A 586 -19.51 9.47 -27.16
N HIS A 587 -20.67 9.79 -26.59
CA HIS A 587 -21.97 9.51 -27.17
C HIS A 587 -22.98 10.58 -26.78
N ARG A 588 -24.06 10.71 -27.56
CA ARG A 588 -25.03 11.82 -27.45
C ARG A 588 -25.76 11.89 -26.10
N ASP A 589 -25.89 10.76 -25.42
CA ASP A 589 -26.59 10.65 -24.13
C ASP A 589 -25.61 10.51 -22.95
N MET A 590 -24.35 10.93 -23.09
CA MET A 590 -23.36 10.75 -22.01
C MET A 590 -23.59 11.71 -20.84
N LEU A 591 -23.19 11.25 -19.64
CA LEU A 591 -23.02 12.14 -18.49
C LEU A 591 -22.05 13.29 -18.84
N SER A 592 -22.40 14.50 -18.45
CA SER A 592 -21.63 15.70 -18.79
C SER A 592 -20.43 15.94 -17.87
N ASN A 593 -20.46 15.45 -16.63
CA ASN A 593 -19.39 15.69 -15.67
C ASN A 593 -18.26 14.66 -15.81
N LEU A 594 -17.21 15.02 -16.57
CA LEU A 594 -16.05 14.16 -16.78
C LEU A 594 -15.13 14.02 -15.54
N ASN A 595 -15.40 14.75 -14.45
CA ASN A 595 -14.72 14.54 -13.17
C ASN A 595 -15.35 13.38 -12.37
N GLU A 596 -16.45 12.77 -12.83
CA GLU A 596 -17.12 11.67 -12.15
C GLU A 596 -16.93 10.34 -12.90
N LEU A 597 -15.77 10.14 -13.52
CA LEU A 597 -15.53 8.94 -14.33
C LEU A 597 -15.03 7.72 -13.53
N TYR A 598 -14.68 7.90 -12.24
CA TYR A 598 -14.13 6.90 -11.31
C TYR A 598 -12.84 6.17 -11.76
N PHE A 599 -12.83 5.58 -12.95
CA PHE A 599 -11.73 4.83 -13.51
C PHE A 599 -10.68 5.71 -14.19
N VAL A 600 -9.44 5.25 -14.12
CA VAL A 600 -8.33 5.79 -14.92
C VAL A 600 -7.85 4.71 -15.87
N THR A 601 -7.76 5.05 -17.16
CA THR A 601 -7.46 4.06 -18.21
C THR A 601 -6.24 4.46 -19.02
N SER A 602 -5.53 3.46 -19.54
CA SER A 602 -4.42 3.66 -20.47
C SER A 602 -4.17 2.40 -21.29
N THR A 603 -3.78 2.56 -22.56
CA THR A 603 -3.25 1.46 -23.38
C THR A 603 -1.73 1.33 -23.28
N GLN A 604 -1.08 2.25 -22.58
CA GLN A 604 0.38 2.35 -22.49
C GLN A 604 0.94 1.41 -21.42
N LYS A 605 1.98 0.65 -21.77
CA LYS A 605 2.69 -0.24 -20.82
C LYS A 605 3.33 0.54 -19.67
N GLU A 606 3.64 1.81 -19.90
CA GLU A 606 4.28 2.75 -18.98
C GLU A 606 3.47 2.89 -17.69
N LEU A 607 2.13 2.94 -17.76
CA LEU A 607 1.28 3.00 -16.57
C LEU A 607 1.37 1.70 -15.75
N ARG A 608 1.33 0.55 -16.43
CA ARG A 608 1.47 -0.76 -15.78
C ARG A 608 2.82 -0.90 -15.10
N ASP A 609 3.88 -0.49 -15.77
CA ASP A 609 5.23 -0.61 -15.26
C ASP A 609 5.48 0.37 -14.10
N ALA A 610 4.94 1.60 -14.18
CA ALA A 610 4.98 2.57 -13.08
C ALA A 610 4.14 2.16 -11.86
N SER A 611 3.06 1.39 -12.06
CA SER A 611 2.21 0.92 -10.96
C SER A 611 2.73 -0.34 -10.27
N ARG A 612 3.75 -1.01 -10.84
CA ARG A 612 4.25 -2.30 -10.34
C ARG A 612 4.84 -2.16 -8.94
N GLY A 613 4.35 -2.96 -7.99
CA GLY A 613 4.80 -2.93 -6.59
C GLY A 613 4.19 -1.80 -5.74
N ILE A 614 3.43 -0.89 -6.38
CA ILE A 614 2.71 0.22 -5.75
C ILE A 614 1.22 -0.14 -5.63
N ILE A 615 0.62 -0.67 -6.70
CA ILE A 615 -0.80 -1.06 -6.76
C ILE A 615 -0.92 -2.56 -6.98
N ASP A 616 -1.81 -3.19 -6.22
CA ASP A 616 -2.12 -4.61 -6.35
C ASP A 616 -2.93 -4.88 -7.63
N GLN A 617 -2.55 -5.94 -8.35
CA GLN A 617 -3.30 -6.41 -9.50
C GLN A 617 -4.51 -7.24 -9.05
N ARG A 618 -5.71 -6.77 -9.39
CA ARG A 618 -6.99 -7.42 -9.07
C ARG A 618 -8.02 -7.08 -10.15
N ASP A 619 -8.80 -8.06 -10.55
CA ASP A 619 -9.83 -7.89 -11.59
C ASP A 619 -11.11 -7.20 -11.07
N SER A 620 -11.29 -7.12 -9.74
CA SER A 620 -12.40 -6.41 -9.07
C SER A 620 -12.07 -4.93 -8.76
N PHE A 621 -13.05 -4.18 -8.27
CA PHE A 621 -12.93 -2.73 -7.98
C PHE A 621 -13.93 -2.30 -6.90
N GLY A 622 -13.67 -1.14 -6.26
CA GLY A 622 -14.52 -0.55 -5.22
C GLY A 622 -14.21 -1.04 -3.78
N HIS A 623 -13.10 -1.74 -3.60
CA HIS A 623 -12.72 -2.34 -2.31
C HIS A 623 -11.80 -1.42 -1.46
N PHE A 624 -11.30 -1.96 -0.35
CA PHE A 624 -10.48 -1.27 0.66
C PHE A 624 -9.09 -0.78 0.21
N SER A 625 -8.69 -1.04 -1.05
CA SER A 625 -7.43 -0.56 -1.60
C SER A 625 -7.54 -0.35 -3.11
N THR A 626 -6.75 0.56 -3.65
CA THR A 626 -6.65 0.78 -5.11
C THR A 626 -6.25 -0.51 -5.84
N ALA A 627 -6.86 -0.74 -7.00
CA ALA A 627 -6.64 -1.94 -7.82
C ALA A 627 -6.21 -1.59 -9.25
N LEU A 628 -5.38 -2.45 -9.83
CA LEU A 628 -5.04 -2.45 -11.25
C LEU A 628 -5.62 -3.70 -11.91
N ALA A 629 -6.42 -3.52 -12.97
CA ALA A 629 -6.95 -4.59 -13.79
C ALA A 629 -6.60 -4.39 -15.27
N ARG A 630 -6.73 -5.45 -16.07
CA ARG A 630 -6.62 -5.36 -17.53
C ARG A 630 -7.94 -5.73 -18.18
N VAL A 631 -8.50 -4.81 -18.96
CA VAL A 631 -9.71 -5.02 -19.77
C VAL A 631 -9.29 -5.05 -21.24
N VAL A 632 -9.08 -6.26 -21.78
CA VAL A 632 -8.52 -6.47 -23.14
C VAL A 632 -7.15 -5.79 -23.30
N ASP A 633 -7.06 -4.64 -23.94
CA ASP A 633 -5.85 -3.84 -24.15
C ASP A 633 -5.77 -2.61 -23.21
N GLN A 634 -6.85 -2.30 -22.49
CA GLN A 634 -6.91 -1.21 -21.53
C GLN A 634 -6.38 -1.66 -20.16
N ILE A 635 -5.43 -0.92 -19.61
CA ILE A 635 -5.10 -0.93 -18.18
C ILE A 635 -6.13 -0.06 -17.48
N ARG A 636 -6.76 -0.57 -16.42
CA ARG A 636 -7.73 0.15 -15.59
C ARG A 636 -7.18 0.27 -14.17
N LEU A 637 -7.06 1.49 -13.67
CA LEU A 637 -6.91 1.77 -12.24
C LEU A 637 -8.27 2.12 -11.64
N SER A 638 -8.52 1.58 -10.46
CA SER A 638 -9.73 1.80 -9.67
C SER A 638 -9.32 2.18 -8.24
N PRO A 639 -9.42 3.47 -7.86
CA PRO A 639 -8.97 3.91 -6.54
C PRO A 639 -9.85 3.40 -5.39
N ASP A 640 -9.28 3.30 -4.20
CA ASP A 640 -10.06 3.12 -2.96
C ASP A 640 -10.79 4.41 -2.53
N ALA A 641 -11.49 4.33 -1.40
CA ALA A 641 -12.21 5.44 -0.79
C ALA A 641 -11.53 5.96 0.49
N SER A 642 -10.20 5.81 0.62
CA SER A 642 -9.44 6.63 1.58
C SER A 642 -9.60 8.11 1.23
N ASP A 643 -9.13 9.00 2.10
CA ASP A 643 -9.23 10.44 1.82
C ASP A 643 -8.34 10.89 0.65
N ASP A 644 -8.61 12.11 0.18
CA ASP A 644 -7.90 12.72 -0.95
C ASP A 644 -6.38 12.81 -0.71
N LEU A 645 -5.93 12.91 0.54
CA LEU A 645 -4.52 13.04 0.88
C LEU A 645 -3.77 11.71 0.66
N ASP A 646 -4.35 10.60 1.07
CA ASP A 646 -3.81 9.27 0.75
C ASP A 646 -3.80 9.02 -0.76
N CYS A 647 -4.87 9.43 -1.46
CA CYS A 647 -4.96 9.33 -2.92
C CYS A 647 -3.86 10.17 -3.62
N LEU A 648 -3.57 11.37 -3.13
CA LEU A 648 -2.48 12.22 -3.61
C LEU A 648 -1.12 11.55 -3.46
N VAL A 649 -0.85 10.92 -2.31
CA VAL A 649 0.41 10.18 -2.09
C VAL A 649 0.53 9.03 -3.09
N GLN A 650 -0.53 8.22 -3.27
CA GLN A 650 -0.50 7.12 -4.23
C GLN A 650 -0.31 7.61 -5.67
N THR A 651 -0.98 8.70 -6.04
CA THR A 651 -0.86 9.29 -7.37
C THR A 651 0.55 9.81 -7.61
N ALA A 652 1.15 10.47 -6.61
CA ALA A 652 2.54 10.89 -6.63
C ALA A 652 3.49 9.68 -6.74
N GLN A 653 3.21 8.55 -6.08
CA GLN A 653 4.01 7.34 -6.21
C GLN A 653 4.06 6.85 -7.66
N ILE A 654 2.92 6.72 -8.33
CA ILE A 654 2.85 6.28 -9.74
C ILE A 654 3.61 7.25 -10.64
N TYR A 655 3.38 8.56 -10.46
CA TYR A 655 4.07 9.59 -11.23
C TYR A 655 5.59 9.51 -11.07
N LEU A 656 6.09 9.46 -9.83
CA LEU A 656 7.52 9.44 -9.55
C LEU A 656 8.17 8.15 -10.02
N ALA A 657 7.48 7.01 -9.96
CA ALA A 657 7.98 5.74 -10.47
C ALA A 657 8.12 5.73 -12.00
N HIS A 658 7.30 6.51 -12.72
CA HIS A 658 7.49 6.72 -14.15
C HIS A 658 8.71 7.60 -14.47
N HIS A 659 8.95 8.63 -13.66
CA HIS A 659 10.00 9.63 -13.93
C HIS A 659 11.39 9.26 -13.41
N PHE A 660 11.49 8.46 -12.37
CA PHE A 660 12.74 8.15 -11.69
C PHE A 660 12.98 6.65 -11.60
N LYS A 661 14.19 6.22 -11.97
CA LYS A 661 14.64 4.87 -11.60
C LYS A 661 14.84 4.79 -10.09
N PRO A 662 14.68 3.61 -9.47
CA PRO A 662 14.78 3.46 -8.02
C PRO A 662 16.07 4.03 -7.41
N GLN A 663 17.21 3.86 -8.07
CA GLN A 663 18.50 4.37 -7.61
C GLN A 663 18.61 5.90 -7.70
N ASP A 664 18.00 6.52 -8.72
CA ASP A 664 17.99 7.98 -8.85
C ASP A 664 17.06 8.60 -7.80
N ALA A 665 15.92 7.95 -7.52
CA ALA A 665 15.01 8.32 -6.44
C ALA A 665 15.70 8.26 -5.06
N LEU A 666 16.48 7.20 -4.79
CA LEU A 666 17.26 7.06 -3.56
C LEU A 666 18.28 8.21 -3.39
N LYS A 667 19.03 8.51 -4.45
CA LYS A 667 20.01 9.62 -4.44
C LYS A 667 19.34 10.97 -4.19
N LEU A 668 18.22 11.24 -4.87
CA LEU A 668 17.45 12.47 -4.65
C LEU A 668 17.02 12.59 -3.19
N LEU A 669 16.48 11.51 -2.62
CA LEU A 669 16.00 11.47 -1.25
C LEU A 669 17.14 11.72 -0.25
N ILE A 670 18.24 10.96 -0.33
CA ILE A 670 19.39 11.09 0.58
C ILE A 670 20.06 12.47 0.48
N THR A 671 20.14 13.03 -0.74
CA THR A 671 20.87 14.29 -0.96
C THR A 671 20.08 15.51 -0.48
N TYR A 672 18.77 15.54 -0.77
CA TYR A 672 18.00 16.78 -0.64
C TYR A 672 16.93 16.76 0.45
N ALA A 673 16.59 15.61 1.03
CA ALA A 673 15.65 15.55 2.16
C ALA A 673 16.34 15.85 3.53
N LYS A 674 17.45 16.58 3.51
CA LYS A 674 18.18 17.01 4.71
C LYS A 674 17.89 18.49 4.98
N ASN A 675 17.54 18.81 6.24
CA ASN A 675 17.64 20.13 6.87
C ASN A 675 16.43 21.09 6.82
N ASP A 676 15.27 20.72 6.29
CA ASP A 676 14.07 21.56 6.46
C ASP A 676 13.37 21.18 7.79
N ASP A 677 13.17 22.14 8.69
CA ASP A 677 12.54 21.84 9.99
C ASP A 677 11.06 21.46 9.83
N HIS A 678 10.35 22.11 8.90
CA HIS A 678 8.94 21.88 8.59
C HIS A 678 8.73 21.82 7.07
N LEU A 679 7.94 20.84 6.60
CA LEU A 679 7.55 20.69 5.20
C LEU A 679 6.08 21.06 5.03
N ALA A 680 5.74 21.76 3.94
CA ALA A 680 4.36 21.98 3.55
C ALA A 680 3.67 20.64 3.23
N ILE A 681 2.34 20.56 3.37
CA ILE A 681 1.60 19.31 3.12
C ILE A 681 1.87 18.72 1.72
N THR A 682 2.01 19.59 0.70
CA THR A 682 2.35 19.20 -0.68
C THR A 682 3.73 18.57 -0.78
N GLU A 683 4.70 19.14 -0.08
CA GLU A 683 6.06 18.61 0.06
C GLU A 683 6.05 17.26 0.81
N GLN A 684 5.29 17.16 1.90
CA GLN A 684 5.12 15.93 2.67
C GLN A 684 4.57 14.79 1.79
N VAL A 685 3.57 15.06 0.94
CA VAL A 685 3.01 14.09 -0.02
C VAL A 685 4.10 13.58 -0.97
N ILE A 686 4.90 14.47 -1.55
CA ILE A 686 5.95 14.11 -2.53
C ILE A 686 7.06 13.29 -1.87
N VAL A 687 7.56 13.69 -0.70
CA VAL A 687 8.65 12.96 -0.04
C VAL A 687 8.19 11.61 0.50
N MET A 688 6.96 11.51 1.01
CA MET A 688 6.39 10.23 1.43
C MET A 688 6.23 9.29 0.23
N ALA A 689 5.74 9.79 -0.91
CA ALA A 689 5.64 9.01 -2.13
C ALA A 689 7.01 8.53 -2.63
N LEU A 690 8.00 9.43 -2.70
CA LEU A 690 9.36 9.11 -3.15
C LEU A 690 10.02 8.05 -2.25
N ALA A 691 9.91 8.21 -0.92
CA ALA A 691 10.45 7.26 0.04
C ALA A 691 9.77 5.89 -0.07
N ASN A 692 8.45 5.83 -0.20
CA ASN A 692 7.74 4.56 -0.38
C ASN A 692 8.11 3.86 -1.69
N ASN A 693 8.39 4.59 -2.77
CA ASN A 693 8.89 4.02 -4.02
C ASN A 693 10.27 3.39 -3.87
N VAL A 694 11.19 4.09 -3.19
CA VAL A 694 12.53 3.59 -2.87
C VAL A 694 12.43 2.29 -2.05
N LEU A 695 11.64 2.29 -0.98
CA LEU A 695 11.47 1.15 -0.09
C LEU A 695 10.80 -0.05 -0.76
N SER A 696 9.90 0.19 -1.73
CA SER A 696 9.20 -0.89 -2.44
C SER A 696 10.04 -1.49 -3.58
N SER A 697 11.02 -0.77 -4.10
CA SER A 697 11.73 -1.13 -5.35
C SER A 697 13.18 -1.58 -5.14
N LEU A 698 13.78 -1.29 -3.98
CA LEU A 698 15.18 -1.61 -3.68
C LEU A 698 15.27 -2.62 -2.52
N PRO A 699 15.22 -3.94 -2.80
CA PRO A 699 15.35 -4.96 -1.76
C PRO A 699 16.75 -5.04 -1.15
N LEU A 700 17.77 -4.60 -1.90
CA LEU A 700 19.17 -4.56 -1.46
C LEU A 700 19.71 -3.14 -1.67
N ILE A 701 20.13 -2.52 -0.57
CA ILE A 701 20.74 -1.20 -0.55
C ILE A 701 22.18 -1.39 -0.07
N ASN A 702 23.12 -0.85 -0.83
CA ASN A 702 24.54 -0.84 -0.52
C ASN A 702 24.78 -0.14 0.83
N GLU A 703 25.74 -0.65 1.61
CA GLU A 703 25.92 -0.33 3.04
C GLU A 703 26.06 1.18 3.32
N SER A 704 26.79 1.90 2.47
CA SER A 704 26.96 3.36 2.62
C SER A 704 25.64 4.12 2.46
N ASP A 705 24.80 3.68 1.52
CA ASP A 705 23.49 4.29 1.27
C ASP A 705 22.46 3.84 2.32
N ALA A 706 22.63 2.67 2.93
CA ALA A 706 21.72 2.14 3.95
C ALA A 706 21.68 3.03 5.20
N LEU A 707 22.83 3.52 5.68
CA LEU A 707 22.88 4.44 6.82
C LEU A 707 22.33 5.82 6.47
N SER A 708 22.72 6.35 5.31
CA SER A 708 22.20 7.61 4.81
C SER A 708 20.67 7.57 4.66
N LEU A 709 20.13 6.47 4.13
CA LEU A 709 18.70 6.25 4.05
C LEU A 709 18.07 6.15 5.44
N LEU A 710 18.64 5.38 6.37
CA LEU A 710 18.13 5.26 7.74
C LEU A 710 17.94 6.63 8.40
N PHE A 711 18.95 7.51 8.32
CA PHE A 711 18.87 8.86 8.86
C PHE A 711 17.87 9.73 8.12
N THR A 712 17.78 9.57 6.80
CA THR A 712 16.79 10.27 5.98
C THR A 712 15.36 9.87 6.37
N LEU A 713 15.06 8.57 6.53
CA LEU A 713 13.75 8.10 6.97
C LEU A 713 13.39 8.65 8.37
N ASN A 714 14.35 8.68 9.29
CA ASN A 714 14.15 9.27 10.62
C ASN A 714 13.81 10.78 10.54
N ASN A 715 14.48 11.52 9.65
CA ASN A 715 14.19 12.94 9.43
C ASN A 715 12.80 13.12 8.82
N LEU A 716 12.45 12.35 7.79
CA LEU A 716 11.12 12.39 7.17
C LEU A 716 10.01 12.09 8.17
N MET A 717 10.20 11.13 9.07
CA MET A 717 9.24 10.84 10.15
C MET A 717 9.01 12.03 11.10
N LYS A 718 10.00 12.91 11.27
CA LYS A 718 9.87 14.13 12.08
C LYS A 718 9.22 15.26 11.28
N GLN A 719 9.58 15.39 10.01
CA GLN A 719 9.13 16.47 9.12
C GLN A 719 7.71 16.29 8.58
N CYS A 720 7.24 15.04 8.45
CA CYS A 720 5.94 14.70 7.87
C CYS A 720 4.89 14.37 8.93
N ASN A 721 4.75 15.26 9.90
CA ASN A 721 3.87 15.12 11.06
C ASN A 721 2.38 15.03 10.70
N GLU A 722 1.93 15.71 9.64
CA GLU A 722 0.53 15.70 9.17
C GLU A 722 0.13 14.34 8.59
N LEU A 723 1.12 13.56 8.13
CA LEU A 723 0.90 12.22 7.59
C LEU A 723 1.12 11.11 8.63
N LYS A 724 1.42 11.47 9.88
CA LYS A 724 1.71 10.51 10.96
C LYS A 724 0.54 9.56 11.19
N GLY A 725 0.84 8.26 11.25
CA GLY A 725 -0.14 7.21 11.50
C GLY A 725 -0.84 6.68 10.25
N ARG A 726 -0.75 7.38 9.11
CA ARG A 726 -1.27 6.92 7.81
C ARG A 726 -0.45 5.75 7.26
N GLN A 727 -1.02 5.01 6.32
CA GLN A 727 -0.39 3.80 5.76
C GLN A 727 1.03 4.03 5.22
N TYR A 728 1.25 5.13 4.49
CA TYR A 728 2.53 5.46 3.85
C TYR A 728 3.61 5.86 4.87
N TYR A 729 3.21 6.59 5.91
CA TYR A 729 4.08 6.93 7.03
C TYR A 729 4.43 5.68 7.84
N ASN A 730 3.44 4.84 8.15
CA ASN A 730 3.65 3.60 8.90
C ASN A 730 4.56 2.62 8.16
N ASN A 731 4.48 2.57 6.82
CA ASN A 731 5.39 1.78 6.01
C ASN A 731 6.84 2.28 6.15
N ILE A 732 7.07 3.59 6.06
CA ILE A 732 8.40 4.19 6.32
C ILE A 732 8.88 3.89 7.74
N ALA A 733 8.02 4.05 8.75
CA ALA A 733 8.37 3.76 10.13
C ALA A 733 8.75 2.28 10.32
N LYS A 734 8.01 1.36 9.70
CA LYS A 734 8.32 -0.08 9.71
C LYS A 734 9.72 -0.34 9.14
N PHE A 735 9.99 0.12 7.92
CA PHE A 735 11.29 -0.05 7.28
C PHE A 735 12.43 0.62 8.06
N TYR A 736 12.19 1.79 8.65
CA TYR A 736 13.16 2.46 9.52
C TYR A 736 13.55 1.56 10.72
N PHE A 737 12.56 1.00 11.44
CA PHE A 737 12.86 0.14 12.58
C PHE A 737 13.49 -1.19 12.17
N GLU A 738 13.07 -1.79 11.05
CA GLU A 738 13.66 -3.01 10.49
C GLU A 738 15.11 -2.77 10.07
N PHE A 739 15.41 -1.70 9.33
CA PHE A 739 16.78 -1.34 8.95
C PHE A 739 17.65 -1.06 10.18
N ARG A 740 17.11 -0.34 11.17
CA ARG A 740 17.84 -0.08 12.41
C ARG A 740 18.18 -1.38 13.13
N GLN A 741 17.25 -2.32 13.20
CA GLN A 741 17.47 -3.62 13.86
C GLN A 741 18.47 -4.47 13.07
N ASN A 742 18.35 -4.54 11.75
CA ASN A 742 19.29 -5.27 10.90
C ASN A 742 20.73 -4.77 11.08
N ILE A 743 20.94 -3.44 11.20
CA ILE A 743 22.26 -2.86 11.48
C ILE A 743 22.76 -3.27 12.87
N ILE A 744 21.89 -3.24 13.89
CA ILE A 744 22.24 -3.70 15.25
C ILE A 744 22.71 -5.15 15.23
N ASP A 745 21.95 -6.01 14.56
CA ASP A 745 22.21 -7.45 14.52
C ASP A 745 23.45 -7.78 13.67
N THR A 746 23.63 -7.10 12.53
CA THR A 746 24.77 -7.31 11.62
C THR A 746 26.12 -6.95 12.27
N TYR A 747 26.15 -5.87 13.06
CA TYR A 747 27.39 -5.35 13.66
C TYR A 747 27.53 -5.64 15.17
N ASP A 748 26.64 -6.45 15.76
CA ASP A 748 26.58 -6.80 17.19
C ASP A 748 26.64 -5.56 18.12
N ILE A 749 25.75 -4.60 17.88
CA ILE A 749 25.82 -3.28 18.53
C ILE A 749 25.27 -3.32 19.96
N LYS A 750 26.17 -3.26 20.95
CA LYS A 750 25.81 -3.26 22.39
C LYS A 750 25.25 -1.94 22.91
N LYS A 751 25.68 -0.79 22.35
CA LYS A 751 25.21 0.55 22.72
C LYS A 751 24.58 1.29 21.52
N PRO A 752 23.35 0.94 21.11
CA PRO A 752 22.76 1.46 19.88
C PRO A 752 22.62 2.98 19.83
N ARG A 753 22.32 3.63 20.96
CA ARG A 753 22.11 5.09 21.00
C ARG A 753 23.37 5.85 20.59
N GLU A 754 24.49 5.59 21.27
CA GLU A 754 25.79 6.20 20.98
C GLU A 754 26.26 5.88 19.55
N PHE A 755 26.10 4.62 19.13
CA PHE A 755 26.49 4.19 17.78
C PHE A 755 25.80 4.99 16.68
N PHE A 756 24.46 5.11 16.74
CA PHE A 756 23.71 5.83 15.71
C PHE A 756 23.92 7.34 15.79
N GLU A 757 24.19 7.88 16.97
CA GLU A 757 24.55 9.29 17.16
C GLU A 757 25.86 9.64 16.45
N VAL A 758 26.93 8.87 16.70
CA VAL A 758 28.23 9.06 16.04
C VAL A 758 28.13 8.81 14.54
N SER A 759 27.45 7.74 14.13
CA SER A 759 27.28 7.42 12.71
C SER A 759 26.51 8.51 11.97
N LYS A 760 25.51 9.14 12.62
CA LYS A 760 24.77 10.27 12.05
C LYS A 760 25.67 11.49 11.91
N LEU A 761 26.43 11.83 12.94
CA LEU A 761 27.37 12.95 12.93
C LEU A 761 28.37 12.83 11.78
N LEU A 762 28.98 11.66 11.61
CA LEU A 762 29.91 11.41 10.51
C LEU A 762 29.22 11.52 9.15
N ASN A 763 28.00 10.99 9.02
CA ASN A 763 27.20 11.09 7.80
C ASN A 763 26.80 12.53 7.44
N ASP A 764 26.44 13.35 8.43
CA ASP A 764 26.07 14.76 8.24
C ASP A 764 27.29 15.61 7.85
N ARG A 765 28.49 15.18 8.25
CA ARG A 765 29.77 15.75 7.79
C ARG A 765 30.26 15.19 6.44
N ASN A 766 29.44 14.40 5.74
CA ASN A 766 29.75 13.74 4.47
C ASN A 766 30.99 12.81 4.54
N ILE A 767 31.23 12.18 5.70
CA ILE A 767 32.31 11.19 5.87
C ILE A 767 31.75 9.81 5.50
N PRO A 768 32.26 9.14 4.44
CA PRO A 768 31.73 7.85 4.00
C PRO A 768 32.11 6.74 4.99
N LEU A 769 31.12 5.98 5.45
CA LEU A 769 31.31 4.87 6.37
C LEU A 769 31.33 3.54 5.61
N THR A 770 32.40 2.77 5.82
CA THR A 770 32.55 1.40 5.30
C THR A 770 32.16 0.38 6.37
N SER A 771 31.94 -0.88 6.01
CA SER A 771 31.74 -1.95 7.00
C SER A 771 32.82 -2.04 8.08
N LYS A 772 34.09 -1.76 7.72
CA LYS A 772 35.19 -1.69 8.69
C LYS A 772 34.92 -0.60 9.73
N HIS A 773 34.48 0.57 9.30
CA HIS A 773 34.17 1.70 10.19
C HIS A 773 33.02 1.36 11.12
N LEU A 774 31.99 0.68 10.61
CA LEU A 774 30.83 0.28 11.41
C LEU A 774 31.18 -0.79 12.46
N HIS A 775 32.02 -1.77 12.12
CA HIS A 775 32.54 -2.72 13.12
C HIS A 775 33.41 -2.07 14.19
N LEU A 776 34.26 -1.11 13.80
CA LEU A 776 35.05 -0.34 14.76
C LEU A 776 34.13 0.45 15.71
N LEU A 777 33.18 1.19 15.14
CA LEU A 777 32.24 1.99 15.91
C LEU A 777 31.32 1.12 16.78
N SER A 778 30.99 -0.12 16.40
CA SER A 778 30.19 -1.01 17.24
C SER A 778 30.96 -1.56 18.44
N SER A 779 32.24 -1.91 18.24
CA SER A 779 33.08 -2.58 19.24
C SER A 779 33.87 -1.61 20.14
N ASN A 780 34.15 -0.38 19.70
CA ASN A 780 35.06 0.53 20.40
C ASN A 780 34.34 1.71 21.08
N GLU A 781 34.15 1.60 22.40
CA GLU A 781 33.48 2.62 23.21
C GLU A 781 34.27 3.93 23.31
N PHE A 782 35.59 3.86 23.43
CA PHE A 782 36.45 5.03 23.53
C PHE A 782 36.31 5.93 22.30
N ILE A 783 36.33 5.33 21.10
CA ILE A 783 36.18 6.06 19.84
C ILE A 783 34.81 6.71 19.74
N ARG A 784 33.74 5.99 20.09
CA ARG A 784 32.40 6.59 20.09
C ARG A 784 32.34 7.80 21.02
N LYS A 785 32.84 7.68 22.23
CA LYS A 785 32.82 8.76 23.24
C LYS A 785 33.58 10.00 22.75
N ILE A 786 34.79 9.82 22.24
CA ILE A 786 35.59 10.93 21.70
C ILE A 786 34.87 11.62 20.54
N LEU A 787 34.30 10.86 19.61
CA LEU A 787 33.60 11.45 18.47
C LEU A 787 32.35 12.23 18.91
N VAL A 788 31.62 11.79 19.93
CA VAL A 788 30.51 12.58 20.47
C VAL A 788 31.02 13.86 21.14
N GLU A 789 31.99 13.76 22.04
CA GLU A 789 32.42 14.86 22.91
C GLU A 789 33.27 15.92 22.18
N HIS A 790 34.08 15.53 21.19
CA HIS A 790 35.12 16.40 20.63
C HIS A 790 35.00 16.70 19.13
N HIS A 791 33.95 16.24 18.44
CA HIS A 791 33.84 16.43 16.99
C HIS A 791 33.83 17.90 16.53
N GLU A 792 33.32 18.84 17.33
CA GLU A 792 33.33 20.27 16.99
C GLU A 792 34.76 20.84 16.94
N GLN A 793 35.68 20.24 17.69
CA GLN A 793 37.09 20.64 17.77
C GLN A 793 37.94 20.00 16.65
N LEU A 794 37.40 18.98 15.97
CA LEU A 794 38.10 18.18 14.97
C LEU A 794 37.63 18.52 13.54
N SER A 795 38.58 18.56 12.61
CA SER A 795 38.29 18.70 11.18
C SER A 795 37.70 17.39 10.60
N ASN A 796 37.09 17.46 9.42
CA ASN A 796 36.61 16.24 8.74
C ASN A 796 37.75 15.28 8.40
N HIS A 797 38.96 15.79 8.13
CA HIS A 797 40.14 14.97 7.87
C HIS A 797 40.63 14.27 9.14
N ALA A 798 40.60 14.95 10.30
CA ALA A 798 40.91 14.33 11.60
C ALA A 798 39.89 13.25 11.96
N LEU A 799 38.60 13.53 11.82
CA LEU A 799 37.53 12.56 12.09
C LEU A 799 37.68 11.31 11.21
N LEU A 800 37.95 11.49 9.91
CA LEU A 800 38.20 10.39 8.99
C LEU A 800 39.47 9.61 9.38
N ALA A 801 40.58 10.28 9.71
CA ALA A 801 41.81 9.63 10.16
C ALA A 801 41.62 8.78 11.43
N ILE A 802 40.87 9.30 12.41
CA ILE A 802 40.53 8.57 13.63
C ILE A 802 39.74 7.31 13.29
N VAL A 803 38.72 7.40 12.43
CA VAL A 803 37.86 6.25 12.09
C VAL A 803 38.58 5.22 11.20
N ASP A 804 39.48 5.66 10.31
CA ASP A 804 40.22 4.77 9.41
C ASP A 804 41.33 3.97 10.15
N LEU A 805 41.97 4.61 11.15
CA LEU A 805 43.22 4.14 11.77
C LEU A 805 43.08 3.65 13.23
N ALA A 806 42.00 4.03 13.94
CA ALA A 806 41.83 3.62 15.33
C ALA A 806 41.66 2.10 15.49
N GLY A 807 42.19 1.58 16.60
CA GLY A 807 42.10 0.17 16.99
C GLY A 807 43.24 -0.71 16.46
N GLU A 808 43.90 -0.33 15.36
CA GLU A 808 45.07 -1.06 14.83
C GLU A 808 46.34 -0.21 14.79
N THR A 809 46.23 1.10 14.55
CA THR A 809 47.38 1.94 14.14
C THR A 809 47.50 3.21 14.97
N LEU A 810 46.37 3.82 15.33
CA LEU A 810 46.29 5.01 16.18
C LEU A 810 45.85 4.58 17.60
N THR A 811 46.67 4.88 18.61
CA THR A 811 46.41 4.50 20.02
C THR A 811 45.41 5.45 20.70
N GLN A 812 44.85 5.04 21.83
CA GLN A 812 43.93 5.89 22.60
C GLN A 812 44.62 7.19 23.08
N ASP A 813 45.85 7.09 23.58
CA ASP A 813 46.64 8.25 24.03
C ASP A 813 46.96 9.22 22.88
N GLN A 814 47.26 8.69 21.69
CA GLN A 814 47.49 9.50 20.50
C GLN A 814 46.22 10.23 20.05
N ILE A 815 45.05 9.60 20.15
CA ILE A 815 43.77 10.25 19.82
C ILE A 815 43.47 11.37 20.82
N GLN A 816 43.75 11.16 22.10
CA GLN A 816 43.62 12.21 23.12
C GLN A 816 44.58 13.38 22.82
N LEU A 817 45.82 13.08 22.43
CA LEU A 817 46.80 14.09 22.02
C LEU A 817 46.37 14.87 20.76
N MET A 818 45.62 14.25 19.83
CA MET A 818 45.04 14.96 18.67
C MET A 818 44.00 16.01 19.09
N ILE A 819 43.26 15.75 20.18
CA ILE A 819 42.28 16.71 20.72
C ILE A 819 43.02 17.86 21.41
N ASP A 820 44.02 17.52 22.21
CA ASP A 820 44.71 18.50 23.06
C ASP A 820 45.77 19.31 22.31
N ASN A 821 46.28 18.82 21.17
CA ASN A 821 47.35 19.46 20.39
C ASN A 821 47.04 19.57 18.88
N LYS A 822 46.78 20.80 18.42
CA LYS A 822 46.44 21.11 17.02
C LYS A 822 47.56 20.78 16.02
N GLU A 823 48.83 20.93 16.38
CA GLU A 823 49.97 20.66 15.50
C GLU A 823 50.16 19.15 15.28
N PHE A 824 50.00 18.37 16.34
CA PHE A 824 50.01 16.91 16.27
C PHE A 824 48.86 16.42 15.38
N CYS A 825 47.65 16.95 15.60
CA CYS A 825 46.47 16.63 14.81
C CYS A 825 46.67 16.95 13.31
N ALA A 826 47.16 18.14 12.98
CA ALA A 826 47.43 18.54 11.59
C ALA A 826 48.50 17.65 10.92
N SER A 827 49.50 17.18 11.68
CA SER A 827 50.53 16.28 11.17
C SER A 827 49.97 14.88 10.86
N VAL A 828 49.10 14.36 11.73
CA VAL A 828 48.39 13.09 11.51
C VAL A 828 47.49 13.17 10.26
N GLU A 829 46.73 14.27 10.11
CA GLU A 829 45.88 14.51 8.93
C GLU A 829 46.69 14.50 7.62
N LYS A 830 47.83 15.22 7.58
CA LYS A 830 48.70 15.30 6.40
C LYS A 830 49.26 13.93 6.00
N ILE A 831 49.73 13.16 6.99
CA ILE A 831 50.28 11.82 6.78
C ILE A 831 49.19 10.87 6.27
N HIS A 832 48.01 10.88 6.90
CA HIS A 832 46.87 10.08 6.48
C HIS A 832 46.41 10.39 5.05
N SER A 833 46.25 11.67 4.72
CA SER A 833 45.84 12.11 3.39
C SER A 833 46.83 11.68 2.29
N ALA A 834 48.14 11.81 2.55
CA ALA A 834 49.14 11.44 1.55
C ALA A 834 49.17 9.93 1.29
N VAL A 835 48.97 9.10 2.30
CA VAL A 835 48.88 7.64 2.12
C VAL A 835 47.62 7.27 1.34
N ASN A 836 46.47 7.86 1.66
CA ASN A 836 45.23 7.60 0.91
C ASN A 836 45.34 8.00 -0.56
N ASP A 837 45.99 9.12 -0.87
CA ASP A 837 46.31 9.51 -2.24
C ASP A 837 47.18 8.46 -2.95
N ILE A 838 48.17 7.90 -2.25
CA ILE A 838 49.03 6.84 -2.80
C ILE A 838 48.20 5.59 -3.11
N LEU A 839 47.34 5.16 -2.19
CA LEU A 839 46.45 4.01 -2.38
C LEU A 839 45.52 4.21 -3.58
N LEU A 840 44.88 5.37 -3.69
CA LEU A 840 44.01 5.71 -4.82
C LEU A 840 44.74 5.62 -6.17
N ASN A 841 45.97 6.13 -6.25
CA ASN A 841 46.79 6.08 -7.47
C ASN A 841 47.29 4.67 -7.82
N LEU A 842 47.25 3.72 -6.88
CA LEU A 842 47.67 2.34 -7.09
C LEU A 842 46.51 1.37 -7.34
N LYS A 843 45.25 1.83 -7.29
CA LYS A 843 44.02 1.00 -7.35
C LYS A 843 43.96 0.07 -8.58
N ASP A 844 44.45 0.51 -9.73
CA ASP A 844 44.43 -0.27 -10.98
C ASP A 844 45.50 -1.38 -11.02
N ASN A 845 46.44 -1.38 -10.06
CA ASN A 845 47.44 -2.44 -9.89
C ASN A 845 47.18 -3.21 -8.58
N LYS A 846 46.36 -4.26 -8.67
CA LYS A 846 45.89 -5.03 -7.51
C LYS A 846 47.01 -5.51 -6.57
N SER A 847 48.15 -5.97 -7.11
CA SER A 847 49.28 -6.45 -6.31
C SER A 847 49.98 -5.32 -5.54
N LYS A 848 50.21 -4.18 -6.19
CA LYS A 848 50.81 -3.01 -5.53
C LYS A 848 49.87 -2.34 -4.56
N HIS A 849 48.59 -2.24 -4.91
CA HIS A 849 47.58 -1.70 -4.00
C HIS A 849 47.51 -2.52 -2.71
N GLN A 850 47.50 -3.85 -2.80
CA GLN A 850 47.48 -4.72 -1.62
C GLN A 850 48.75 -4.56 -0.78
N SER A 851 49.93 -4.57 -1.42
CA SER A 851 51.21 -4.32 -0.72
C SER A 851 51.23 -2.94 -0.04
N ALA A 852 50.67 -1.91 -0.69
CA ALA A 852 50.58 -0.56 -0.14
C ALA A 852 49.68 -0.47 1.10
N VAL A 853 48.55 -1.20 1.11
CA VAL A 853 47.62 -1.30 2.24
C VAL A 853 48.24 -2.05 3.42
N GLU A 854 48.99 -3.13 3.16
CA GLU A 854 49.63 -3.92 4.22
C GLU A 854 50.73 -3.11 4.92
N HIS A 855 51.61 -2.46 4.15
CA HIS A 855 52.76 -1.74 4.72
C HIS A 855 52.41 -0.35 5.26
N SER A 856 51.27 0.23 4.89
CA SER A 856 50.87 1.54 5.41
C SER A 856 50.63 1.48 6.92
N LYS A 857 50.23 0.31 7.44
CA LYS A 857 50.05 0.09 8.88
C LYS A 857 51.34 0.35 9.66
N TYR A 858 52.45 -0.20 9.21
CA TYR A 858 53.75 0.00 9.87
C TYR A 858 54.24 1.45 9.74
N TYR A 859 54.06 2.03 8.54
CA TYR A 859 54.43 3.42 8.28
C TYR A 859 53.71 4.40 9.21
N PHE A 860 52.39 4.24 9.38
CA PHE A 860 51.62 5.06 10.30
C PHE A 860 52.08 4.90 11.76
N ILE A 861 52.32 3.67 12.23
CA ILE A 861 52.81 3.40 13.60
C ILE A 861 54.12 4.14 13.86
N ASP A 862 55.09 4.00 12.96
CA ASP A 862 56.42 4.62 13.11
C ASP A 862 56.32 6.15 13.11
N CYS A 863 55.51 6.73 12.21
CA CYS A 863 55.31 8.17 12.15
C CYS A 863 54.58 8.72 13.38
N PHE A 864 53.49 8.09 13.82
CA PHE A 864 52.70 8.60 14.95
C PHE A 864 53.45 8.48 16.27
N LYS A 865 54.25 7.42 16.46
CA LYS A 865 55.11 7.28 17.63
C LYS A 865 56.21 8.34 17.67
N ALA A 866 56.81 8.65 16.52
CA ALA A 866 57.81 9.73 16.43
C ALA A 866 57.20 11.09 16.79
N LEU A 867 56.01 11.39 16.26
CA LEU A 867 55.27 12.61 16.56
C LEU A 867 54.85 12.67 18.04
N GLU A 868 54.33 11.58 18.60
CA GLU A 868 53.89 11.52 20.00
C GLU A 868 55.07 11.80 20.95
N THR A 869 56.21 11.16 20.71
CA THR A 869 57.44 11.37 21.49
C THR A 869 57.87 12.84 21.46
N PHE A 870 57.77 13.49 20.30
CA PHE A 870 58.13 14.91 20.18
C PHE A 870 57.14 15.84 20.89
N HIS A 871 55.83 15.60 20.73
CA HIS A 871 54.79 16.48 21.29
C HIS A 871 54.58 16.30 22.80
N THR A 872 55.04 15.19 23.38
CA THR A 872 55.00 14.91 24.84
C THR A 872 56.30 15.24 25.57
N ALA A 873 57.39 15.58 24.86
CA ALA A 873 58.68 15.92 25.45
C ALA A 873 58.64 17.26 26.21
N LEU A 874 59.33 17.32 27.36
CA LEU A 874 59.38 18.49 28.25
C LEU A 874 60.09 19.71 27.63
N SER A 875 60.95 19.51 26.63
CA SER A 875 61.64 20.58 25.90
C SER A 875 61.68 20.27 24.40
N LYS A 876 61.16 21.18 23.56
CA LYS A 876 61.19 21.07 22.09
C LYS A 876 62.45 21.72 21.51
N ASP A 877 63.62 21.28 21.95
CA ASP A 877 64.90 21.85 21.52
C ASP A 877 65.30 21.37 20.10
N SER A 878 66.40 21.91 19.57
CA SER A 878 66.88 21.54 18.23
C SER A 878 67.24 20.06 18.09
N ASN A 879 67.57 19.37 19.18
CA ASN A 879 67.89 17.95 19.15
C ASN A 879 66.62 17.11 19.00
N SER A 880 65.56 17.44 19.74
CA SER A 880 64.25 16.78 19.60
C SER A 880 63.63 16.99 18.22
N LYS A 881 63.80 18.19 17.61
CA LYS A 881 63.36 18.46 16.22
C LYS A 881 64.12 17.61 15.20
N ASN A 882 65.45 17.50 15.34
CA ASN A 882 66.28 16.67 14.44
C ASN A 882 65.98 15.17 14.58
N GLU A 883 65.69 14.70 15.78
CA GLU A 883 65.32 13.31 16.05
C GLU A 883 63.95 12.97 15.45
N LEU A 884 62.96 13.87 15.56
CA LEU A 884 61.67 13.74 14.88
C LEU A 884 61.85 13.61 13.36
N ILE A 885 62.60 14.53 12.73
CA ILE A 885 62.86 14.52 11.29
C ILE A 885 63.57 13.22 10.85
N LYS A 886 64.54 12.74 11.64
CA LYS A 886 65.24 11.47 11.37
C LYS A 886 64.27 10.29 11.40
N ASN A 887 63.41 10.20 12.41
CA ASN A 887 62.48 9.09 12.57
C ASN A 887 61.36 9.11 11.51
N LEU A 888 60.86 10.30 11.14
CA LEU A 888 59.90 10.45 10.03
C LEU A 888 60.50 10.04 8.69
N ASN A 889 61.74 10.45 8.39
CA ASN A 889 62.44 10.02 7.17
C ASN A 889 62.71 8.52 7.15
N LEU A 890 63.05 7.91 8.29
CA LEU A 890 63.23 6.46 8.38
C LEU A 890 61.93 5.69 8.08
N ALA A 891 60.80 6.15 8.64
CA ALA A 891 59.48 5.57 8.36
C ALA A 891 59.12 5.68 6.87
N LYS A 892 59.34 6.86 6.27
CA LYS A 892 59.16 7.12 4.83
C LYS A 892 60.02 6.18 3.98
N ASP A 893 61.30 6.04 4.30
CA ASP A 893 62.24 5.23 3.52
C ASP A 893 61.87 3.73 3.60
N ASN A 894 61.40 3.26 4.75
CA ASN A 894 60.87 1.91 4.91
C ASN A 894 59.60 1.68 4.07
N TYR A 895 58.61 2.58 4.15
CA TYR A 895 57.39 2.47 3.35
C TYR A 895 57.64 2.54 1.84
N CYS A 896 58.51 3.47 1.42
CA CYS A 896 58.97 3.56 0.04
C CYS A 896 59.66 2.27 -0.40
N ARG A 897 60.55 1.69 0.41
CA ARG A 897 61.22 0.42 0.09
C ARG A 897 60.22 -0.72 -0.05
N ASP A 898 59.25 -0.83 0.84
CA ASP A 898 58.41 -2.02 0.93
C ASP A 898 57.18 -1.99 0.00
N VAL A 899 56.76 -0.80 -0.43
CA VAL A 899 55.59 -0.60 -1.32
C VAL A 899 55.96 -0.07 -2.71
N LEU A 900 56.77 1.00 -2.74
CA LEU A 900 57.09 1.73 -3.96
C LEU A 900 58.41 1.22 -4.59
N GLY A 901 59.20 0.49 -3.80
CA GLY A 901 60.49 -0.07 -4.12
C GLY A 901 60.42 -1.55 -4.42
N ASN A 902 59.94 -1.91 -5.61
CA ASN A 902 60.37 -3.07 -6.44
C ASN A 902 59.22 -3.73 -7.21
N ASP A 903 58.69 -3.07 -8.25
CA ASP A 903 58.09 -3.81 -9.38
C ASP A 903 59.21 -4.44 -10.21
N ARG A 904 59.65 -5.61 -9.77
CA ARG A 904 60.70 -6.42 -10.41
C ARG A 904 60.13 -7.48 -11.35
N SER A 905 58.89 -7.31 -11.86
CA SER A 905 58.45 -8.11 -12.99
C SER A 905 59.48 -7.98 -14.12
N THR A 906 59.84 -9.09 -14.76
CA THR A 906 60.90 -9.14 -15.77
C THR A 906 60.63 -8.10 -16.87
N SER A 907 59.35 -7.88 -17.20
CA SER A 907 58.84 -6.86 -18.10
C SER A 907 59.07 -5.42 -17.61
N SER A 908 58.79 -5.09 -16.35
CA SER A 908 59.05 -3.75 -15.76
C SER A 908 60.54 -3.41 -15.72
N LYS A 909 61.41 -4.38 -15.39
CA LYS A 909 62.88 -4.18 -15.42
C LYS A 909 63.36 -3.86 -16.84
N ILE A 910 62.91 -4.61 -17.83
CA ILE A 910 63.29 -4.40 -19.24
C ILE A 910 62.81 -3.03 -19.73
N ALA A 911 61.55 -2.67 -19.46
CA ALA A 911 60.99 -1.37 -19.85
C ALA A 911 61.72 -0.19 -19.19
N ARG A 912 62.07 -0.28 -17.89
CA ARG A 912 62.85 0.75 -17.19
C ARG A 912 64.28 0.86 -17.70
N TYR A 913 64.93 -0.23 -18.06
CA TYR A 913 66.26 -0.18 -18.68
C TYR A 913 66.23 0.47 -20.07
N ILE A 914 65.20 0.19 -20.86
CA ILE A 914 64.99 0.83 -22.17
C ILE A 914 64.71 2.32 -21.99
N LEU A 915 63.79 2.71 -21.09
CA LEU A 915 63.53 4.14 -20.80
C LEU A 915 64.76 4.85 -20.22
N LYS A 916 65.53 4.18 -19.35
CA LYS A 916 66.79 4.69 -18.78
C LYS A 916 67.85 4.89 -19.86
N GLY A 917 67.92 4.02 -20.86
CA GLY A 917 68.77 4.19 -22.04
C GLY A 917 68.34 5.37 -22.90
N VAL A 918 67.03 5.51 -23.17
CA VAL A 918 66.48 6.57 -24.02
C VAL A 918 66.56 7.95 -23.35
N VAL A 919 66.22 8.05 -22.07
CA VAL A 919 66.23 9.32 -21.33
C VAL A 919 67.65 9.79 -21.03
N ASN A 920 68.60 8.90 -20.71
CA ASN A 920 70.00 9.30 -20.54
C ASN A 920 70.66 9.68 -21.88
N PHE A 921 70.25 9.05 -22.98
CA PHE A 921 70.70 9.44 -24.32
C PHE A 921 70.20 10.85 -24.71
N ILE A 922 68.94 11.16 -24.42
CA ILE A 922 68.35 12.49 -24.69
C ILE A 922 68.91 13.56 -23.71
N ALA A 923 69.07 13.23 -22.43
CA ALA A 923 69.55 14.16 -21.40
C ALA A 923 71.04 14.52 -21.55
N ALA A 924 71.88 13.57 -22.00
CA ALA A 924 73.29 13.82 -22.30
C ALA A 924 73.48 14.77 -23.51
N LEU A 925 72.48 14.86 -24.39
CA LEU A 925 72.54 15.72 -25.58
C LEU A 925 71.97 17.13 -25.38
N THR A 926 71.18 17.42 -24.32
CA THR A 926 70.43 18.71 -24.30
C THR A 926 70.25 19.46 -22.97
N LEU A 927 70.39 18.89 -21.75
CA LEU A 927 69.85 19.57 -20.53
C LEU A 927 70.68 19.40 -19.22
N GLY A 928 71.99 19.67 -19.26
CA GLY A 928 72.86 19.57 -18.06
C GLY A 928 72.49 20.50 -16.89
N ALA A 929 72.03 21.72 -17.17
CA ALA A 929 71.68 22.70 -16.14
C ALA A 929 70.37 22.37 -15.40
N VAL A 930 69.38 21.80 -16.10
CA VAL A 930 68.10 21.39 -15.50
C VAL A 930 68.28 20.14 -14.64
N HIS A 931 69.22 19.25 -14.97
CA HIS A 931 69.58 18.11 -14.13
C HIS A 931 70.20 18.55 -12.80
N TYR A 932 71.11 19.53 -12.83
CA TYR A 932 71.73 20.08 -11.63
C TYR A 932 70.72 20.84 -10.76
N LEU A 933 69.81 21.62 -11.37
CA LEU A 933 68.73 22.29 -10.64
C LEU A 933 67.75 21.26 -10.04
N HIS A 934 67.35 20.24 -10.79
CA HIS A 934 66.49 19.16 -10.30
C HIS A 934 67.15 18.45 -9.11
N TYR A 935 68.40 18.00 -9.24
CA TYR A 935 69.17 17.39 -8.15
C TYR A 935 69.31 18.32 -6.93
N LYS A 936 69.56 19.61 -7.14
CA LYS A 936 69.69 20.57 -6.04
C LYS A 936 68.35 20.84 -5.33
N THR A 937 67.22 20.70 -6.03
CA THR A 937 65.88 20.92 -5.48
C THR A 937 65.25 19.66 -4.89
N THR A 938 65.57 18.46 -5.42
CA THR A 938 64.94 17.19 -5.05
C THR A 938 65.89 16.15 -4.46
N GLY A 939 67.21 16.35 -4.55
CA GLY A 939 68.24 15.37 -4.12
C GLY A 939 68.46 14.19 -5.07
N HIS A 940 67.73 14.12 -6.20
CA HIS A 940 67.74 12.97 -7.11
C HIS A 940 68.55 13.23 -8.38
N ALA A 941 69.45 12.30 -8.72
CA ALA A 941 70.35 12.42 -9.88
C ALA A 941 69.70 12.10 -11.24
N LEU A 942 68.41 11.72 -11.28
CA LEU A 942 67.67 11.32 -12.48
C LEU A 942 66.26 11.91 -12.48
N PHE A 943 65.78 12.37 -13.63
CA PHE A 943 64.42 12.97 -13.79
C PHE A 943 63.23 12.02 -13.53
N PHE A 944 63.43 10.70 -13.56
CA PHE A 944 62.38 9.71 -13.32
C PHE A 944 62.86 8.62 -12.35
N ALA A 945 63.56 9.01 -11.28
CA ALA A 945 64.01 8.07 -10.25
C ALA A 945 62.83 7.45 -9.47
N ASN A 946 61.74 8.20 -9.34
CA ASN A 946 60.65 7.95 -8.42
C ASN A 946 59.32 7.82 -9.16
N THR A 947 58.38 7.08 -8.57
CA THR A 947 56.99 7.07 -9.05
C THR A 947 56.27 8.35 -8.60
N ASN A 948 55.22 8.79 -9.29
CA ASN A 948 54.39 9.94 -8.84
C ASN A 948 53.94 9.81 -7.38
N SER A 949 53.71 8.58 -6.90
CA SER A 949 53.38 8.29 -5.50
C SER A 949 54.56 8.52 -4.54
N GLN A 950 55.78 8.21 -4.96
CA GLN A 950 57.01 8.42 -4.18
C GLN A 950 57.37 9.91 -4.12
N ASP A 951 57.28 10.63 -5.23
CA ASP A 951 57.51 12.07 -5.28
C ASP A 951 56.54 12.85 -4.39
N LYS A 952 55.28 12.40 -4.28
CA LYS A 952 54.29 13.01 -3.39
C LYS A 952 54.64 12.81 -1.91
N LEU A 953 55.04 11.59 -1.53
CA LEU A 953 55.43 11.28 -0.15
C LEU A 953 56.70 12.03 0.27
N GLU A 954 57.70 12.10 -0.62
CA GLU A 954 58.93 12.85 -0.39
C GLU A 954 58.67 14.35 -0.25
N LYS A 955 57.81 14.93 -1.11
CA LYS A 955 57.39 16.34 -0.98
C LYS A 955 56.66 16.61 0.34
N LEU A 956 55.83 15.69 0.82
CA LEU A 956 55.20 15.82 2.13
C LEU A 956 56.24 15.87 3.25
N HIS A 957 57.14 14.88 3.31
CA HIS A 957 58.16 14.82 4.37
C HIS A 957 59.13 16.00 4.34
N HIS A 958 59.49 16.48 3.15
CA HIS A 958 60.26 17.71 2.98
C HIS A 958 59.50 18.93 3.52
N LYS A 959 58.20 19.04 3.22
CA LYS A 959 57.36 20.14 3.72
C LYS A 959 57.21 20.09 5.24
N MET A 960 56.94 18.93 5.81
CA MET A 960 56.85 18.75 7.27
C MET A 960 58.18 19.08 7.95
N SER A 961 59.31 18.64 7.38
CA SER A 961 60.63 18.95 7.92
C SER A 961 60.90 20.46 7.92
N ASN A 962 60.54 21.17 6.85
CA ASN A 962 60.67 22.63 6.79
C ASN A 962 59.78 23.34 7.81
N GLU A 963 58.51 22.95 7.94
CA GLU A 963 57.57 23.52 8.93
C GLU A 963 58.07 23.33 10.38
N ILE A 964 58.63 22.16 10.71
CA ILE A 964 59.23 21.88 12.03
C ILE A 964 60.47 22.78 12.29
N THR A 965 61.17 23.17 11.23
CA THR A 965 62.42 23.96 11.31
C THR A 965 62.16 25.48 11.30
N GLU A 966 61.08 25.95 10.66
CA GLU A 966 60.69 27.36 10.54
C GLU A 966 60.03 27.95 11.81
N ASP A 967 59.59 27.12 12.76
CA ASP A 967 58.99 27.50 14.06
C ASP A 967 60.02 28.11 15.05
N ASN A 968 61.05 28.79 14.52
CA ASN A 968 62.18 29.41 15.21
C ASN A 968 62.27 30.93 14.99
N SER A 969 61.27 31.58 14.38
CA SER A 969 61.33 33.02 14.08
C SER A 969 60.45 33.96 14.92
N GLU A 970 59.73 33.49 15.94
CA GLU A 970 58.99 34.37 16.87
C GLU A 970 59.17 33.96 18.33
N ASP A 971 60.38 34.11 18.87
CA ASP A 971 60.52 34.36 20.32
C ASP A 971 61.92 34.94 20.66
N THR A 972 62.17 36.16 20.19
CA THR A 972 63.23 37.02 20.75
C THR A 972 62.82 38.48 20.70
N LYS A 973 61.88 38.88 21.57
CA LYS A 973 61.86 40.26 22.08
C LYS A 973 61.76 40.25 23.61
N PRO A 974 62.75 40.78 24.34
CA PRO A 974 62.67 40.90 25.78
C PRO A 974 61.63 41.96 26.16
N LYS A 975 60.74 41.62 27.10
CA LYS A 975 59.88 42.57 27.80
C LYS A 975 60.75 43.64 28.46
N THR A 976 60.62 44.88 28.01
CA THR A 976 60.96 46.08 28.78
C THR A 976 59.68 46.88 28.99
N ARG A 977 59.56 47.42 30.21
CA ARG A 977 58.39 48.01 30.89
C ARG A 977 57.30 48.64 30.05
#